data_AF-A0A6Q2Z398-F1
#
_entry.id   AF-A0A6Q2Z398-F1
#
_cell.length_a   1.000
_cell.length_b   1.000
_cell.length_c   1.000
_cell.angle_alpha   90.00
_cell.angle_beta   90.00
_cell.angle_gamma   90.00
#
_symmetry.space_group_name_H-M   'P 1'
#
loop_
_entity.id
_entity.type
_entity.pdbx_description
1 polymer ?
#
loop_
_entity_poly.entity_id
_entity_poly.type
_entity_poly.pdbx_seq_one_letter_code
_entity_poly.pdbx_strand_id
1 'polypeptide(L)'
;LNAGQSCEGRCGDKLESCSCHATCASLRNCCVDYTEYCIDITPYSGTIFGGTDFVVLNAHFNQSSQIICRFNYDIHTVGYVDADSRCHCISPLLYESGWVPLQISTDNGTNFSRRGTWLSVHPGKLDPSLKATIINSTQWQYYGTPNVGGKLRMTWNTSQVGAQKVNIEVWGYMEKGDPYSDSWQGNWEYLYSIGRDIPNNGDFSFLPKPAEKTFSDWELGCLRVSSSSHPDGAWNVHAVWTEDHVLAWHLEENFRLDSAAWALNKCIAWDQLEEKLPDFLTEIIDCPCTLAQARADTGRFHTDYGCDIEKESVCTYHPGSVHCVRAIQASPNYAAGQQCCYDHTGAQVLTDDSIGGSTPDRAHDWGSPPFLKPPRVPGFSHWIYDVLSFYYCCLWSDNCHYYFKRRPSSDCRTYQAPKAGVVFGDPHFITFDGVSYSFNGKGEYTIMVSESNELIIQGRTEPVISTNGTTVKATKLSAVAMREGTSDIIEVRLSKSQDQLQVLWNQMLLTFSEQSWMDLKGVFVFSPATTNVTVMFPSGVGIELRLRVGTISTTVLLPEALKGSTSGLLGKMNDDPKDDLVTSDGHTVSDQDNAEEVFKFGASWSIANESTLFTYDSEHLLNTYFHAPKHDASFRPVFSIPEDPHDPFVVQASELCSGKGSQYCRYDTLITHSLEMGNATKVSLSHILLSSVVSCGWLAPPTNGKKEGTRYTLGAVLVLSCDSGYLLSGSKKRTCQETGQWSGEITTCKAGMEYR
;
A
#
# COMPACT_ATOMS: atom_id res chain seq x y z
N LEU A 1 -16.34 -7.00 -49.62
CA LEU A 1 -15.40 -6.88 -48.49
C LEU A 1 -15.81 -5.65 -47.71
N ASN A 2 -16.75 -5.80 -46.77
CA ASN A 2 -17.02 -4.71 -45.81
C ASN A 2 -15.72 -4.50 -45.05
N ALA A 3 -15.19 -3.28 -45.07
CA ALA A 3 -14.10 -2.91 -44.17
C ALA A 3 -14.60 -3.20 -42.75
N GLY A 4 -14.08 -4.26 -42.13
CA GLY A 4 -14.46 -4.63 -40.76
C GLY A 4 -14.16 -3.48 -39.81
N GLN A 5 -14.98 -3.33 -38.78
CA GLN A 5 -14.67 -2.40 -37.70
C GLN A 5 -13.37 -2.87 -37.00
N SER A 6 -12.50 -1.92 -36.66
CA SER A 6 -11.13 -2.16 -36.22
C SER A 6 -10.88 -1.57 -34.83
N CYS A 7 -10.01 -2.22 -34.05
CA CYS A 7 -9.54 -1.71 -32.76
C CYS A 7 -8.35 -0.75 -32.83
N GLU A 8 -7.84 -0.45 -34.03
CA GLU A 8 -6.77 0.52 -34.22
C GLU A 8 -7.14 1.89 -33.62
N GLY A 9 -6.42 2.32 -32.57
CA GLY A 9 -6.71 3.57 -31.87
C GLY A 9 -8.02 3.60 -31.06
N ARG A 10 -8.73 2.47 -30.94
CA ARG A 10 -10.08 2.36 -30.34
C ARG A 10 -10.18 1.37 -29.18
N CYS A 11 -9.05 1.00 -28.57
CA CYS A 11 -9.06 0.16 -27.37
C CYS A 11 -9.91 0.78 -26.25
N GLY A 12 -10.84 -0.02 -25.71
CA GLY A 12 -11.88 0.42 -24.78
C GLY A 12 -13.26 0.67 -25.42
N ASP A 13 -13.35 0.83 -26.74
CA ASP A 13 -14.63 1.14 -27.40
C ASP A 13 -15.51 -0.10 -27.59
N LYS A 14 -16.84 0.09 -27.55
CA LYS A 14 -17.82 -0.87 -28.07
C LYS A 14 -18.24 -0.41 -29.47
N LEU A 15 -18.09 -1.26 -30.48
CA LEU A 15 -18.42 -0.95 -31.88
C LEU A 15 -19.78 -1.57 -32.24
N GLU A 16 -20.28 -1.31 -33.45
CA GLU A 16 -21.61 -1.78 -33.88
C GLU A 16 -21.67 -3.30 -34.07
N SER A 17 -20.62 -3.90 -34.60
CA SER A 17 -20.57 -5.34 -34.93
C SER A 17 -19.61 -6.16 -34.07
N CYS A 18 -18.72 -5.50 -33.32
CA CYS A 18 -17.73 -6.13 -32.44
C CYS A 18 -17.33 -5.17 -31.31
N SER A 19 -16.43 -5.59 -30.42
CA SER A 19 -15.98 -4.79 -29.29
C SER A 19 -14.45 -4.75 -29.19
N CYS A 20 -13.92 -3.58 -28.84
CA CYS A 20 -12.52 -3.34 -28.48
C CYS A 20 -12.34 -3.11 -26.97
N HIS A 21 -13.42 -3.24 -26.21
CA HIS A 21 -13.41 -3.25 -24.75
C HIS A 21 -12.93 -4.59 -24.20
N ALA A 22 -12.19 -4.59 -23.08
CA ALA A 22 -11.56 -5.79 -22.52
C ALA A 22 -12.52 -6.95 -22.20
N THR A 23 -13.79 -6.64 -21.89
CA THR A 23 -14.83 -7.66 -21.65
C THR A 23 -15.20 -8.46 -22.90
N CYS A 24 -14.74 -8.06 -24.09
CA CYS A 24 -15.11 -8.71 -25.34
C CYS A 24 -14.66 -10.17 -25.42
N ALA A 25 -13.54 -10.49 -24.76
CA ALA A 25 -12.97 -11.85 -24.78
C ALA A 25 -13.92 -12.81 -24.05
N SER A 26 -14.38 -12.41 -22.85
CA SER A 26 -15.34 -13.17 -22.06
C SER A 26 -16.70 -13.28 -22.75
N LEU A 27 -17.14 -12.21 -23.42
CA LEU A 27 -18.40 -12.16 -24.17
C LEU A 27 -18.31 -12.75 -25.58
N ARG A 28 -17.12 -13.18 -26.02
CA ARG A 28 -16.85 -13.75 -27.35
C ARG A 28 -17.31 -12.87 -28.51
N ASN A 29 -17.16 -11.55 -28.37
CA ASN A 29 -17.57 -10.57 -29.37
C ASN A 29 -16.44 -9.56 -29.72
N CYS A 30 -15.18 -9.93 -29.48
CA CYS A 30 -14.05 -9.08 -29.86
C CYS A 30 -13.99 -8.84 -31.36
N CYS A 31 -13.50 -7.66 -31.75
CA CYS A 31 -13.07 -7.45 -33.13
C CYS A 31 -11.91 -8.38 -33.47
N VAL A 32 -11.78 -8.75 -34.74
CA VAL A 32 -10.79 -9.74 -35.21
C VAL A 32 -9.35 -9.30 -34.90
N ASP A 33 -9.12 -8.00 -34.89
CA ASP A 33 -7.82 -7.36 -34.65
C ASP A 33 -7.64 -6.86 -33.21
N TYR A 34 -8.48 -7.30 -32.27
CA TYR A 34 -8.43 -6.84 -30.88
C TYR A 34 -7.04 -7.03 -30.24
N THR A 35 -6.50 -8.24 -30.26
CA THR A 35 -5.18 -8.54 -29.63
C THR A 35 -4.01 -7.93 -30.40
N GLU A 36 -4.22 -7.52 -31.65
CA GLU A 36 -3.20 -6.89 -32.48
C GLU A 36 -3.00 -5.41 -32.09
N TYR A 37 -4.07 -4.73 -31.67
CA TYR A 37 -4.04 -3.29 -31.31
C TYR A 37 -4.19 -3.02 -29.82
N CYS A 38 -4.91 -3.85 -29.09
CA CYS A 38 -5.09 -3.77 -27.64
C CYS A 38 -4.23 -4.86 -27.01
N ILE A 39 -2.99 -4.48 -26.71
CA ILE A 39 -1.91 -5.43 -26.48
C ILE A 39 -1.75 -5.78 -25.00
N ASP A 40 -1.45 -7.05 -24.75
CA ASP A 40 -0.93 -7.53 -23.49
C ASP A 40 0.60 -7.67 -23.58
N ILE A 41 1.30 -7.54 -22.45
CA ILE A 41 2.76 -7.60 -22.39
C ILE A 41 3.24 -8.50 -21.26
N THR A 42 4.47 -9.01 -21.37
CA THR A 42 5.14 -9.70 -20.25
C THR A 42 6.67 -9.46 -20.27
N PRO A 43 7.31 -9.22 -19.10
CA PRO A 43 6.64 -8.81 -17.87
C PRO A 43 5.82 -7.53 -18.07
N TYR A 44 4.77 -7.32 -17.27
CA TYR A 44 3.96 -6.08 -17.32
C TYR A 44 4.46 -4.99 -16.38
N SER A 45 5.46 -5.30 -15.55
CA SER A 45 6.03 -4.39 -14.56
C SER A 45 7.56 -4.35 -14.58
N GLY A 46 8.12 -3.27 -14.04
CA GLY A 46 9.56 -3.12 -13.83
C GLY A 46 9.89 -1.90 -12.97
N THR A 47 11.15 -1.77 -12.56
CA THR A 47 11.59 -0.65 -11.72
C THR A 47 11.40 0.69 -12.42
N ILE A 48 11.15 1.75 -11.63
CA ILE A 48 11.14 3.14 -12.09
C ILE A 48 12.46 3.54 -12.77
N PHE A 49 13.59 2.86 -12.51
CA PHE A 49 14.87 3.12 -13.20
C PHE A 49 14.87 2.78 -14.70
N GLY A 50 13.89 1.99 -15.15
CA GLY A 50 13.84 1.46 -16.52
C GLY A 50 14.82 0.32 -16.76
N GLY A 51 14.98 -0.05 -18.03
CA GLY A 51 15.91 -1.08 -18.49
C GLY A 51 15.32 -2.50 -18.50
N THR A 52 14.04 -2.69 -18.18
CA THR A 52 13.37 -3.99 -18.31
C THR A 52 13.00 -4.23 -19.77
N ASP A 53 13.44 -5.35 -20.33
CA ASP A 53 13.00 -5.84 -21.64
C ASP A 53 11.69 -6.63 -21.48
N PHE A 54 10.64 -6.20 -22.19
CA PHE A 54 9.35 -6.88 -22.20
C PHE A 54 8.85 -7.11 -23.62
N VAL A 55 8.08 -8.18 -23.77
CA VAL A 55 7.56 -8.65 -25.05
C VAL A 55 6.06 -8.43 -25.16
N VAL A 56 5.61 -8.05 -26.36
CA VAL A 56 4.19 -7.98 -26.71
C VAL A 56 3.65 -9.38 -26.98
N LEU A 57 2.53 -9.70 -26.35
CA LEU A 57 1.84 -10.98 -26.49
C LEU A 57 0.77 -10.93 -27.59
N ASN A 58 0.56 -12.08 -28.24
CA ASN A 58 -0.58 -12.30 -29.14
C ASN A 58 -0.71 -11.31 -30.33
N ALA A 59 0.40 -10.70 -30.75
CA ALA A 59 0.50 -9.82 -31.92
C ALA A 59 1.74 -10.18 -32.75
N HIS A 60 1.68 -9.95 -34.06
CA HIS A 60 2.78 -10.32 -34.99
C HIS A 60 3.38 -9.09 -35.68
N PHE A 61 4.70 -9.00 -35.66
CA PHE A 61 5.43 -7.85 -36.17
C PHE A 61 6.34 -8.22 -37.33
N ASN A 62 6.42 -7.36 -38.35
CA ASN A 62 7.36 -7.57 -39.45
C ASN A 62 8.80 -7.34 -38.93
N GLN A 63 9.73 -8.22 -39.30
CA GLN A 63 11.16 -8.11 -38.96
C GLN A 63 11.81 -6.78 -39.37
N SER A 64 11.25 -6.10 -40.38
CA SER A 64 11.71 -4.79 -40.85
C SER A 64 11.05 -3.59 -40.13
N SER A 65 10.15 -3.83 -39.17
CA SER A 65 9.46 -2.77 -38.43
C SER A 65 10.42 -1.95 -37.59
N GLN A 66 10.25 -0.64 -37.59
CA GLN A 66 11.02 0.28 -36.74
C GLN A 66 10.19 0.58 -35.49
N ILE A 67 10.49 -0.14 -34.41
CA ILE A 67 9.70 -0.10 -33.18
C ILE A 67 10.08 1.11 -32.33
N ILE A 68 9.08 1.93 -32.00
CA ILE A 68 9.18 2.98 -30.98
C ILE A 68 8.09 2.75 -29.93
N CYS A 69 8.48 2.67 -28.68
CA CYS A 69 7.58 2.46 -27.54
C CYS A 69 7.45 3.77 -26.78
N ARG A 70 6.21 4.20 -26.54
CA ARG A 70 5.87 5.47 -25.91
C ARG A 70 5.17 5.24 -24.59
N PHE A 71 5.78 5.75 -23.52
CA PHE A 71 5.31 5.67 -22.15
C PHE A 71 4.85 7.04 -21.69
N ASN A 72 3.77 7.08 -20.91
CA ASN A 72 3.20 8.31 -20.35
C ASN A 72 3.10 9.44 -21.40
N TYR A 73 2.62 9.09 -22.60
CA TYR A 73 2.39 9.96 -23.76
C TYR A 73 3.60 10.62 -24.44
N ASP A 74 4.72 10.84 -23.74
CA ASP A 74 5.83 11.67 -24.26
C ASP A 74 7.22 11.01 -24.15
N ILE A 75 7.36 9.90 -23.43
CA ILE A 75 8.67 9.24 -23.21
C ILE A 75 8.87 8.12 -24.23
N HIS A 76 9.87 8.26 -25.10
CA HIS A 76 10.14 7.32 -26.18
C HIS A 76 11.34 6.42 -25.91
N THR A 77 11.19 5.12 -26.16
CA THR A 77 12.27 4.14 -26.20
C THR A 77 12.29 3.41 -27.54
N VAL A 78 13.48 2.95 -27.93
CA VAL A 78 13.65 2.15 -29.16
C VAL A 78 13.43 0.69 -28.80
N GLY A 79 12.51 0.03 -29.50
CA GLY A 79 12.26 -1.39 -29.38
C GLY A 79 12.89 -2.20 -30.51
N TYR A 80 12.63 -3.50 -30.53
CA TYR A 80 13.09 -4.40 -31.60
C TYR A 80 12.09 -5.53 -31.87
N VAL A 81 12.27 -6.24 -32.97
CA VAL A 81 11.50 -7.45 -33.29
C VAL A 81 12.43 -8.65 -33.18
N ASP A 82 12.03 -9.67 -32.43
CA ASP A 82 12.82 -10.88 -32.24
C ASP A 82 12.68 -11.87 -33.42
N ALA A 83 13.44 -12.96 -33.41
CA ALA A 83 13.41 -13.97 -34.48
C ALA A 83 12.04 -14.65 -34.65
N ASP A 84 11.20 -14.65 -33.61
CA ASP A 84 9.85 -15.22 -33.61
C ASP A 84 8.78 -14.19 -34.02
N SER A 85 9.21 -13.02 -34.51
CA SER A 85 8.34 -11.92 -34.96
C SER A 85 7.50 -11.30 -33.85
N ARG A 86 8.04 -11.29 -32.63
CA ARG A 86 7.46 -10.63 -31.45
C ARG A 86 8.13 -9.28 -31.24
N CYS A 87 7.35 -8.28 -30.87
CA CYS A 87 7.85 -6.94 -30.55
C CYS A 87 8.35 -6.89 -29.11
N HIS A 88 9.52 -6.30 -28.94
CA HIS A 88 10.15 -6.02 -27.66
C HIS A 88 10.28 -4.51 -27.45
N CYS A 89 10.09 -4.09 -26.20
CA CYS A 89 10.29 -2.73 -25.75
C CYS A 89 11.18 -2.74 -24.50
N ILE A 90 12.00 -1.70 -24.35
CA ILE A 90 12.76 -1.48 -23.12
C ILE A 90 12.06 -0.38 -22.31
N SER A 91 11.79 -0.63 -21.04
CA SER A 91 11.19 0.37 -20.15
C SER A 91 12.14 1.58 -19.94
N PRO A 92 11.63 2.82 -19.92
CA PRO A 92 12.45 4.00 -19.68
C PRO A 92 12.63 4.28 -18.19
N LEU A 93 13.55 5.20 -17.87
CA LEU A 93 13.51 5.88 -16.57
C LEU A 93 12.19 6.64 -16.43
N LEU A 94 11.50 6.41 -15.32
CA LEU A 94 10.27 7.08 -14.90
C LEU A 94 10.48 7.69 -13.52
N TYR A 95 9.87 8.85 -13.28
CA TYR A 95 9.87 9.53 -11.98
C TYR A 95 8.53 9.39 -11.27
N GLU A 96 7.76 8.34 -11.60
CA GLU A 96 6.43 8.06 -11.08
C GLU A 96 6.25 6.55 -10.89
N SER A 97 5.47 6.15 -9.88
CA SER A 97 5.03 4.77 -9.69
C SER A 97 3.56 4.61 -10.07
N GLY A 98 3.17 3.39 -10.40
CA GLY A 98 1.83 3.02 -10.84
C GLY A 98 1.71 2.76 -12.33
N TRP A 99 0.47 2.57 -12.77
CA TRP A 99 0.17 2.22 -14.16
C TRP A 99 0.28 3.43 -15.08
N VAL A 100 1.15 3.32 -16.09
CA VAL A 100 1.34 4.34 -17.12
C VAL A 100 0.85 3.83 -18.47
N PRO A 101 0.26 4.70 -19.32
CA PRO A 101 -0.12 4.34 -20.67
C PRO A 101 1.10 3.93 -21.51
N LEU A 102 0.97 2.82 -22.25
CA LEU A 102 1.97 2.33 -23.22
C LEU A 102 1.37 2.37 -24.62
N GLN A 103 2.13 2.87 -25.59
CA GLN A 103 1.75 2.82 -26.99
C GLN A 103 2.93 2.42 -27.87
N ILE A 104 2.67 1.66 -28.93
CA ILE A 104 3.74 1.15 -29.81
C ILE A 104 3.51 1.62 -31.24
N SER A 105 4.57 2.15 -31.83
CA SER A 105 4.70 2.48 -33.24
C SER A 105 5.58 1.45 -33.94
N THR A 106 5.19 1.09 -35.17
CA THR A 106 5.97 0.20 -36.06
C THR A 106 6.61 0.95 -37.24
N ASP A 107 6.40 2.26 -37.31
CA ASP A 107 6.77 3.16 -38.40
C ASP A 107 7.63 4.34 -37.89
N ASN A 108 8.56 4.02 -36.98
CA ASN A 108 9.56 4.95 -36.45
C ASN A 108 8.95 6.18 -35.74
N GLY A 109 7.87 5.97 -34.98
CA GLY A 109 7.22 7.00 -34.18
C GLY A 109 6.21 7.87 -34.95
N THR A 110 5.88 7.52 -36.19
CA THR A 110 4.92 8.30 -36.99
C THR A 110 3.48 8.07 -36.52
N ASN A 111 3.10 6.82 -36.25
CA ASN A 111 1.78 6.45 -35.74
C ASN A 111 1.87 5.47 -34.56
N PHE A 112 1.10 5.74 -33.51
CA PHE A 112 1.03 4.93 -32.28
C PHE A 112 -0.31 4.20 -32.20
N SER A 113 -0.46 3.20 -33.07
CA SER A 113 -1.72 2.48 -33.29
C SER A 113 -2.03 1.43 -32.22
N ARG A 114 -1.00 0.84 -31.59
CA ARG A 114 -1.16 -0.20 -30.56
C ARG A 114 -1.10 0.42 -29.16
N ARG A 115 -1.96 -0.05 -28.25
CA ARG A 115 -2.12 0.48 -26.89
C ARG A 115 -2.14 -0.63 -25.85
N GLY A 116 -1.44 -0.39 -24.75
CA GLY A 116 -1.44 -1.22 -23.55
C GLY A 116 -1.11 -0.36 -22.34
N THR A 117 -0.68 -0.99 -21.25
CA THR A 117 -0.28 -0.32 -20.02
C THR A 117 1.00 -0.95 -19.47
N TRP A 118 1.78 -0.15 -18.76
CA TRP A 118 3.02 -0.56 -18.10
C TRP A 118 2.95 -0.21 -16.62
N LEU A 119 3.35 -1.12 -15.72
CA LEU A 119 3.40 -0.84 -14.29
C LEU A 119 4.80 -0.40 -13.87
N SER A 120 4.95 0.87 -13.51
CA SER A 120 6.17 1.45 -12.96
C SER A 120 6.25 1.18 -11.46
N VAL A 121 7.28 0.45 -11.01
CA VAL A 121 7.37 -0.06 -9.64
C VAL A 121 8.47 0.63 -8.85
N HIS A 122 8.12 1.11 -7.66
CA HIS A 122 9.09 1.64 -6.69
C HIS A 122 10.25 0.66 -6.45
N PRO A 123 11.53 1.10 -6.46
CA PRO A 123 12.68 0.21 -6.33
C PRO A 123 12.58 -0.71 -5.11
N GLY A 124 12.29 -0.18 -3.92
CA GLY A 124 12.13 -0.99 -2.70
C GLY A 124 10.97 -2.00 -2.72
N LYS A 125 9.98 -1.88 -3.63
CA LYS A 125 8.84 -2.81 -3.76
C LYS A 125 9.05 -3.89 -4.82
N LEU A 126 10.00 -3.69 -5.75
CA LEU A 126 10.28 -4.65 -6.83
C LEU A 126 10.84 -5.97 -6.27
N ASP A 127 10.49 -7.09 -6.92
CA ASP A 127 10.98 -8.41 -6.53
C ASP A 127 12.53 -8.47 -6.54
N PRO A 128 13.18 -9.00 -5.49
CA PRO A 128 14.64 -9.09 -5.41
C PRO A 128 15.30 -9.85 -6.57
N SER A 129 14.61 -10.81 -7.20
CA SER A 129 15.12 -11.58 -8.34
C SER A 129 15.28 -10.75 -9.62
N LEU A 130 14.62 -9.58 -9.67
CA LEU A 130 14.67 -8.62 -10.77
C LEU A 130 15.69 -7.49 -10.53
N LYS A 131 16.47 -7.57 -9.45
CA LYS A 131 17.45 -6.55 -9.04
C LYS A 131 18.86 -7.11 -9.00
N ALA A 132 19.83 -6.20 -9.05
CA ALA A 132 21.18 -6.47 -8.58
C ALA A 132 21.23 -6.25 -7.07
N THR A 133 21.97 -7.09 -6.35
CA THR A 133 22.07 -7.07 -4.90
C THR A 133 23.46 -6.61 -4.48
N ILE A 134 23.53 -5.60 -3.61
CA ILE A 134 24.78 -5.24 -2.92
C ILE A 134 25.00 -6.21 -1.75
N ILE A 135 26.18 -6.81 -1.65
CA ILE A 135 26.53 -7.70 -0.55
C ILE A 135 27.07 -6.88 0.61
N ASN A 136 26.49 -7.07 1.81
CA ASN A 136 26.82 -6.33 3.03
C ASN A 136 26.57 -4.82 2.87
N SER A 137 25.30 -4.41 2.74
CA SER A 137 24.88 -3.01 2.58
C SER A 137 25.53 -2.07 3.61
N THR A 138 25.69 -2.52 4.87
CA THR A 138 26.37 -1.74 5.91
C THR A 138 27.80 -1.37 5.51
N GLN A 139 28.57 -2.30 4.93
CA GLN A 139 29.92 -1.99 4.47
C GLN A 139 29.94 -0.95 3.34
N TRP A 140 28.97 -0.99 2.43
CA TRP A 140 28.83 0.00 1.34
C TRP A 140 28.49 1.39 1.88
N GLN A 141 27.53 1.44 2.80
CA GLN A 141 26.97 2.68 3.35
C GLN A 141 27.84 3.32 4.44
N TYR A 142 28.80 2.59 5.01
CA TYR A 142 29.75 3.13 5.99
C TYR A 142 31.19 3.17 5.46
N TYR A 143 31.42 2.87 4.19
CA TYR A 143 32.77 2.78 3.64
C TYR A 143 33.55 4.10 3.80
N GLY A 144 34.74 4.04 4.40
CA GLY A 144 35.56 5.23 4.66
C GLY A 144 35.35 5.83 6.05
N THR A 145 34.33 5.41 6.80
CA THR A 145 34.23 5.67 8.24
C THR A 145 35.25 4.81 9.03
N PRO A 146 35.53 5.11 10.30
CA PRO A 146 36.52 4.38 11.09
C PRO A 146 36.27 2.86 11.09
N ASN A 147 37.31 2.09 10.76
CA ASN A 147 37.32 0.63 10.70
C ASN A 147 36.46 -0.01 9.60
N VAL A 148 35.92 0.76 8.64
CA VAL A 148 35.13 0.22 7.52
C VAL A 148 35.85 0.47 6.20
N GLY A 149 36.27 -0.62 5.55
CA GLY A 149 36.95 -0.59 4.26
C GLY A 149 36.95 -1.97 3.59
N GLY A 150 37.82 -2.16 2.59
CA GLY A 150 38.01 -3.45 1.92
C GLY A 150 37.31 -3.55 0.56
N LYS A 151 37.15 -4.76 0.04
CA LYS A 151 36.47 -4.96 -1.24
C LYS A 151 34.95 -4.90 -1.04
N LEU A 152 34.28 -4.16 -1.92
CA LEU A 152 32.83 -4.19 -2.06
C LEU A 152 32.44 -5.22 -3.12
N ARG A 153 31.30 -5.86 -2.95
CA ARG A 153 30.82 -6.95 -3.81
C ARG A 153 29.33 -6.81 -4.09
N MET A 154 28.92 -7.09 -5.32
CA MET A 154 27.52 -7.14 -5.75
C MET A 154 27.28 -8.37 -6.62
N THR A 155 26.03 -8.82 -6.68
CA THR A 155 25.60 -9.98 -7.48
C THR A 155 24.33 -9.68 -8.24
N TRP A 156 24.10 -10.36 -9.37
CA TRP A 156 22.86 -10.25 -10.14
C TRP A 156 22.58 -11.54 -10.91
N ASN A 157 21.35 -11.70 -11.36
CA ASN A 157 20.99 -12.79 -12.26
C ASN A 157 21.43 -12.47 -13.70
N THR A 158 22.32 -13.28 -14.26
CA THR A 158 22.93 -13.04 -15.58
C THR A 158 21.90 -13.04 -16.72
N SER A 159 20.78 -13.75 -16.56
CA SER A 159 19.71 -13.79 -17.56
C SER A 159 18.95 -12.47 -17.69
N GLN A 160 18.99 -11.61 -16.66
CA GLN A 160 18.30 -10.30 -16.65
C GLN A 160 19.05 -9.22 -17.44
N VAL A 161 20.22 -9.53 -18.00
CA VAL A 161 20.94 -8.62 -18.92
C VAL A 161 21.08 -9.24 -20.31
N GLY A 162 21.12 -10.58 -20.39
CA GLY A 162 21.12 -11.30 -21.67
C GLY A 162 22.39 -11.11 -22.52
N ALA A 163 23.49 -10.63 -21.93
CA ALA A 163 24.74 -10.32 -22.63
C ALA A 163 25.90 -11.21 -22.17
N GLN A 164 26.88 -11.45 -23.05
CA GLN A 164 28.11 -12.18 -22.69
C GLN A 164 29.06 -11.34 -21.82
N LYS A 165 29.06 -10.03 -22.05
CA LYS A 165 29.89 -9.06 -21.33
C LYS A 165 29.06 -7.86 -20.92
N VAL A 166 29.41 -7.26 -19.80
CA VAL A 166 28.66 -6.17 -19.18
C VAL A 166 29.56 -5.00 -18.78
N ASN A 167 28.95 -3.84 -18.66
CA ASN A 167 29.49 -2.68 -17.96
C ASN A 167 28.81 -2.57 -16.60
N ILE A 168 29.55 -2.09 -15.60
CA ILE A 168 29.06 -1.78 -14.26
C ILE A 168 29.21 -0.27 -14.09
N GLU A 169 28.08 0.42 -14.05
CA GLU A 169 28.00 1.88 -14.12
C GLU A 169 27.48 2.47 -12.82
N VAL A 170 28.02 3.61 -12.42
CA VAL A 170 27.55 4.39 -11.27
C VAL A 170 26.64 5.50 -11.78
N TRP A 171 25.43 5.52 -11.25
CA TRP A 171 24.43 6.54 -11.53
C TRP A 171 24.11 7.30 -10.25
N GLY A 172 24.09 8.63 -10.32
CA GLY A 172 23.81 9.51 -9.20
C GLY A 172 22.46 10.20 -9.34
N TYR A 173 21.84 10.51 -8.21
CA TYR A 173 20.62 11.32 -8.14
C TYR A 173 20.85 12.57 -7.30
N MET A 174 20.28 13.69 -7.75
CA MET A 174 20.22 14.94 -6.99
C MET A 174 18.94 15.69 -7.32
N GLU A 175 18.53 16.54 -6.38
CA GLU A 175 17.47 17.52 -6.60
C GLU A 175 18.04 18.94 -6.51
N LYS A 176 17.73 19.77 -7.51
CA LYS A 176 18.26 21.14 -7.64
C LYS A 176 17.12 22.12 -7.94
N GLY A 177 17.34 23.40 -7.64
CA GLY A 177 16.37 24.48 -7.80
C GLY A 177 15.85 24.99 -6.46
N ASP A 178 14.88 25.91 -6.52
CA ASP A 178 14.29 26.50 -5.33
C ASP A 178 13.19 25.60 -4.75
N PRO A 179 13.24 25.20 -3.46
CA PRO A 179 12.24 24.34 -2.85
C PRO A 179 10.80 24.83 -3.02
N TYR A 180 9.90 23.89 -3.29
CA TYR A 180 8.48 24.08 -3.59
C TYR A 180 8.19 25.04 -4.77
N SER A 181 9.13 25.20 -5.71
CA SER A 181 8.96 25.94 -6.96
C SER A 181 9.00 25.01 -8.18
N ASP A 182 8.59 25.52 -9.35
CA ASP A 182 8.70 24.79 -10.62
C ASP A 182 10.16 24.57 -11.08
N SER A 183 11.12 25.28 -10.47
CA SER A 183 12.55 25.06 -10.73
C SER A 183 13.12 23.88 -9.94
N TRP A 184 12.41 23.38 -8.93
CA TRP A 184 12.84 22.23 -8.14
C TRP A 184 12.63 20.94 -8.92
N GLN A 185 13.72 20.31 -9.32
CA GLN A 185 13.68 19.13 -10.18
C GLN A 185 14.71 18.09 -9.74
N GLY A 186 14.29 16.83 -9.77
CA GLY A 186 15.16 15.67 -9.60
C GLY A 186 15.85 15.29 -10.91
N ASN A 187 17.12 14.92 -10.83
CA ASN A 187 17.91 14.53 -11.99
C ASN A 187 18.77 13.30 -11.70
N TRP A 188 18.66 12.30 -12.56
CA TRP A 188 19.59 11.18 -12.66
C TRP A 188 20.70 11.47 -13.66
N GLU A 189 21.94 11.16 -13.29
CA GLU A 189 23.09 11.34 -14.16
C GLU A 189 24.02 10.13 -14.10
N TYR A 190 24.51 9.71 -15.27
CA TYR A 190 25.61 8.76 -15.35
C TYR A 190 26.89 9.45 -14.89
N LEU A 191 27.59 8.86 -13.92
CA LEU A 191 28.83 9.41 -13.40
C LEU A 191 30.04 8.78 -14.08
N TYR A 192 30.23 7.48 -13.90
CA TYR A 192 31.34 6.72 -14.49
C TYR A 192 31.12 5.20 -14.38
N SER A 193 31.81 4.40 -15.20
CA SER A 193 31.85 2.94 -15.05
C SER A 193 33.01 2.45 -14.19
N ILE A 194 32.69 1.58 -13.21
CA ILE A 194 33.65 0.88 -12.34
C ILE A 194 34.09 -0.47 -12.90
N GLY A 195 33.33 -1.04 -13.84
CA GLY A 195 33.70 -2.21 -14.62
C GLY A 195 33.32 -2.01 -16.09
N ARG A 196 34.22 -2.32 -17.02
CA ARG A 196 33.97 -2.22 -18.47
C ARG A 196 34.32 -3.52 -19.15
N ASP A 197 33.44 -3.95 -20.06
CA ASP A 197 33.63 -5.14 -20.89
C ASP A 197 34.01 -6.39 -20.08
N ILE A 198 33.40 -6.55 -18.90
CA ILE A 198 33.68 -7.68 -18.00
C ILE A 198 32.78 -8.88 -18.34
N PRO A 199 33.23 -10.13 -18.14
CA PRO A 199 32.38 -11.30 -18.34
C PRO A 199 31.11 -11.26 -17.47
N ASN A 200 29.96 -11.59 -18.04
CA ASN A 200 28.69 -11.67 -17.32
C ASN A 200 28.59 -12.99 -16.52
N ASN A 201 29.23 -13.04 -15.36
CA ASN A 201 29.22 -14.19 -14.45
C ASN A 201 28.27 -14.01 -13.25
N GLY A 202 27.58 -12.87 -13.14
CA GLY A 202 26.63 -12.55 -12.07
C GLY A 202 27.29 -12.05 -10.78
N ASP A 203 28.58 -11.72 -10.81
CA ASP A 203 29.36 -11.28 -9.65
C ASP A 203 30.36 -10.19 -10.02
N PHE A 204 30.41 -9.13 -9.21
CA PHE A 204 31.42 -8.09 -9.36
C PHE A 204 31.95 -7.66 -8.00
N SER A 205 33.27 -7.48 -7.92
CA SER A 205 33.92 -6.89 -6.74
C SER A 205 35.02 -5.93 -7.13
N PHE A 206 35.16 -4.85 -6.35
CA PHE A 206 36.16 -3.82 -6.56
C PHE A 206 36.64 -3.24 -5.23
N LEU A 207 37.78 -2.55 -5.26
CA LEU A 207 38.27 -1.77 -4.13
C LEU A 207 37.95 -0.29 -4.39
N PRO A 208 37.08 0.35 -3.59
CA PRO A 208 36.68 1.73 -3.82
C PRO A 208 37.82 2.73 -3.74
N LYS A 209 37.78 3.72 -4.63
CA LYS A 209 38.62 4.93 -4.61
C LYS A 209 37.70 6.16 -4.51
N PRO A 210 38.13 7.26 -3.87
CA PRO A 210 37.34 8.48 -3.85
C PRO A 210 37.09 8.91 -5.30
N ALA A 211 35.88 9.36 -5.59
CA ALA A 211 35.55 9.88 -6.90
C ALA A 211 36.25 11.22 -7.16
N GLU A 212 36.38 11.57 -8.44
CA GLU A 212 36.82 12.92 -8.82
C GLU A 212 35.84 13.97 -8.28
N LYS A 213 36.33 15.18 -7.99
CA LYS A 213 35.53 16.22 -7.31
C LYS A 213 34.24 16.58 -8.04
N THR A 214 34.22 16.47 -9.36
CA THR A 214 33.01 16.68 -10.18
C THR A 214 31.91 15.66 -9.89
N PHE A 215 32.26 14.48 -9.40
CA PHE A 215 31.32 13.40 -9.08
C PHE A 215 31.14 13.21 -7.58
N SER A 216 32.14 13.44 -6.73
CA SER A 216 32.06 13.14 -5.29
C SER A 216 30.94 13.86 -4.52
N ASP A 217 30.32 14.89 -5.11
CA ASP A 217 29.17 15.61 -4.56
C ASP A 217 27.83 14.85 -4.77
N TRP A 218 27.84 13.76 -5.55
CA TRP A 218 26.68 12.88 -5.76
C TRP A 218 26.64 11.82 -4.65
N GLU A 219 25.81 12.09 -3.64
CA GLU A 219 25.81 11.32 -2.38
C GLU A 219 24.79 10.17 -2.38
N LEU A 220 23.79 10.22 -3.28
CA LEU A 220 22.79 9.19 -3.50
C LEU A 220 22.93 8.61 -4.91
N GLY A 221 22.78 7.29 -5.05
CA GLY A 221 22.74 6.68 -6.36
C GLY A 221 22.56 5.17 -6.33
N CYS A 222 22.79 4.55 -7.48
CA CYS A 222 22.68 3.12 -7.69
C CYS A 222 23.72 2.62 -8.69
N LEU A 223 23.93 1.31 -8.74
CA LEU A 223 24.74 0.67 -9.76
C LEU A 223 23.86 0.03 -10.84
N ARG A 224 24.24 0.22 -12.10
CA ARG A 224 23.59 -0.40 -13.26
C ARG A 224 24.51 -1.44 -13.89
N VAL A 225 23.93 -2.59 -14.22
CA VAL A 225 24.58 -3.62 -15.03
C VAL A 225 23.90 -3.68 -16.40
N SER A 226 24.63 -3.38 -17.46
CA SER A 226 24.13 -3.32 -18.84
C SER A 226 25.10 -4.02 -19.80
N SER A 227 24.64 -4.41 -21.00
CA SER A 227 25.52 -5.00 -22.02
C SER A 227 26.66 -4.06 -22.41
N SER A 228 27.89 -4.59 -22.50
CA SER A 228 29.06 -3.79 -22.94
C SER A 228 29.02 -3.37 -24.42
N SER A 229 28.03 -3.87 -25.18
CA SER A 229 27.77 -3.42 -26.55
C SER A 229 27.24 -1.99 -26.62
N HIS A 230 26.68 -1.46 -25.54
CA HIS A 230 26.17 -0.10 -25.47
C HIS A 230 27.26 0.86 -24.97
N PRO A 231 27.26 2.13 -25.42
CA PRO A 231 28.08 3.16 -24.81
C PRO A 231 27.77 3.33 -23.32
N ASP A 232 28.81 3.65 -22.54
CA ASP A 232 28.67 4.04 -21.13
C ASP A 232 27.59 5.12 -20.97
N GLY A 233 26.69 4.93 -20.02
CA GLY A 233 25.67 5.94 -19.69
C GLY A 233 24.49 6.03 -20.68
N ALA A 234 24.39 5.11 -21.66
CA ALA A 234 23.26 5.09 -22.58
C ALA A 234 21.94 4.84 -21.82
N TRP A 235 20.95 5.73 -21.97
CA TRP A 235 19.61 5.55 -21.42
C TRP A 235 18.81 4.49 -22.18
N ASN A 236 17.80 3.91 -21.52
CA ASN A 236 16.79 3.03 -22.12
C ASN A 236 17.38 1.78 -22.81
N VAL A 237 18.41 1.19 -22.19
CA VAL A 237 19.03 -0.08 -22.61
C VAL A 237 18.65 -1.19 -21.64
N HIS A 238 18.59 -2.44 -22.12
CA HIS A 238 18.33 -3.60 -21.25
C HIS A 238 19.38 -3.66 -20.12
N ALA A 239 18.90 -3.57 -18.88
CA ALA A 239 19.75 -3.43 -17.71
C ALA A 239 19.05 -3.89 -16.43
N VAL A 240 19.87 -4.26 -15.45
CA VAL A 240 19.44 -4.51 -14.07
C VAL A 240 20.13 -3.51 -13.14
N TRP A 241 19.43 -3.09 -12.09
CA TRP A 241 19.87 -2.04 -11.17
C TRP A 241 19.95 -2.56 -9.74
N THR A 242 20.87 -2.01 -8.95
CA THR A 242 20.79 -2.13 -7.49
C THR A 242 19.69 -1.22 -6.94
N GLU A 243 19.30 -1.46 -5.70
CA GLU A 243 18.57 -0.43 -4.95
C GLU A 243 19.43 0.82 -4.77
N ASP A 244 18.74 1.94 -4.62
CA ASP A 244 19.29 3.22 -4.23
C ASP A 244 19.89 3.15 -2.84
N HIS A 245 21.07 3.73 -2.70
CA HIS A 245 21.79 3.77 -1.43
C HIS A 245 22.73 4.96 -1.39
N VAL A 246 23.11 5.35 -0.17
CA VAL A 246 24.16 6.35 0.02
C VAL A 246 25.50 5.86 -0.50
N LEU A 247 26.16 6.67 -1.32
CA LEU A 247 27.41 6.34 -1.99
C LEU A 247 28.63 6.70 -1.10
N ALA A 248 28.66 6.24 0.16
CA ALA A 248 29.75 6.58 1.10
C ALA A 248 31.16 6.23 0.54
N TRP A 249 31.26 5.09 -0.15
CA TRP A 249 32.49 4.61 -0.79
C TRP A 249 33.03 5.50 -1.92
N HIS A 250 32.16 6.32 -2.51
CA HIS A 250 32.41 7.24 -3.61
C HIS A 250 32.83 8.64 -3.13
N LEU A 251 32.49 8.99 -1.88
CA LEU A 251 32.78 10.31 -1.32
C LEU A 251 34.28 10.65 -1.30
N GLU A 252 34.53 11.96 -1.27
CA GLU A 252 35.85 12.57 -1.33
C GLU A 252 36.77 12.20 -0.15
N GLU A 253 38.07 12.47 -0.30
CA GLU A 253 39.08 12.13 0.71
C GLU A 253 38.82 12.79 2.08
N ASN A 254 38.21 13.98 2.11
CA ASN A 254 37.87 14.66 3.37
C ASN A 254 36.91 13.82 4.24
N PHE A 255 35.95 13.14 3.62
CA PHE A 255 35.07 12.22 4.34
C PHE A 255 35.85 11.04 4.94
N ARG A 256 36.89 10.56 4.26
CA ARG A 256 37.74 9.46 4.75
C ARG A 256 38.69 9.88 5.86
N LEU A 257 39.13 11.14 5.84
CA LEU A 257 40.01 11.70 6.86
C LEU A 257 39.27 11.91 8.20
N ASP A 258 38.06 12.46 8.15
CA ASP A 258 37.21 12.68 9.33
C ASP A 258 35.73 12.66 8.93
N SER A 259 35.16 11.45 8.86
CA SER A 259 33.77 11.24 8.46
C SER A 259 32.78 11.91 9.40
N ALA A 260 33.12 11.98 10.69
CA ALA A 260 32.24 12.56 11.71
C ALA A 260 32.16 14.08 11.58
N ALA A 261 33.29 14.77 11.43
CA ALA A 261 33.29 16.22 11.19
C ALA A 261 32.65 16.58 9.84
N TRP A 262 32.92 15.78 8.79
CA TRP A 262 32.29 15.98 7.48
C TRP A 262 30.76 15.84 7.58
N ALA A 263 30.28 14.79 8.23
CA ALA A 263 28.86 14.51 8.41
C ALA A 263 28.17 15.56 9.31
N LEU A 264 28.83 16.04 10.36
CA LEU A 264 28.30 17.12 11.20
C LEU A 264 28.07 18.41 10.39
N ASN A 265 29.03 18.78 9.52
CA ASN A 265 28.86 19.95 8.65
C ASN A 265 27.65 19.81 7.72
N LYS A 266 27.43 18.62 7.17
CA LYS A 266 26.25 18.31 6.34
C LYS A 266 24.95 18.35 7.16
N CYS A 267 24.96 17.80 8.37
CA CYS A 267 23.82 17.83 9.29
C CYS A 267 23.41 19.27 9.65
N ILE A 268 24.37 20.15 9.97
CA ILE A 268 24.10 21.56 10.28
C ILE A 268 23.54 22.30 9.05
N ALA A 269 24.11 22.04 7.86
CA ALA A 269 23.60 22.64 6.63
C ALA A 269 22.16 22.19 6.32
N TRP A 270 21.85 20.92 6.57
CA TRP A 270 20.49 20.40 6.46
C TRP A 270 19.53 21.02 7.49
N ASP A 271 19.91 21.14 8.76
CA ASP A 271 19.07 21.79 9.79
C ASP A 271 18.74 23.26 9.43
N GLN A 272 19.68 23.97 8.83
CA GLN A 272 19.50 25.34 8.35
C GLN A 272 18.60 25.43 7.10
N LEU A 273 18.62 24.40 6.25
CA LEU A 273 17.70 24.30 5.11
C LEU A 273 16.28 24.05 5.61
N GLU A 274 16.11 23.05 6.48
CA GLU A 274 14.83 22.69 7.10
C GLU A 274 14.17 23.86 7.84
N GLU A 275 14.95 24.76 8.45
CA GLU A 275 14.43 25.99 9.07
C GLU A 275 13.74 26.94 8.10
N LYS A 276 14.13 26.91 6.83
CA LYS A 276 13.60 27.79 5.78
C LYS A 276 12.45 27.14 5.01
N LEU A 277 12.31 25.82 5.11
CA LEU A 277 11.26 25.08 4.43
C LEU A 277 9.92 25.19 5.19
N PRO A 278 8.78 25.05 4.51
CA PRO A 278 7.49 24.94 5.15
C PRO A 278 7.44 23.80 6.17
N ASP A 279 6.73 24.05 7.27
CA ASP A 279 6.37 23.04 8.24
C ASP A 279 5.27 22.14 7.67
N PHE A 280 5.46 20.83 7.76
CA PHE A 280 4.54 19.81 7.26
C PHE A 280 3.91 18.98 8.38
N LEU A 281 4.36 19.16 9.64
CA LEU A 281 3.98 18.30 10.77
C LEU A 281 2.49 18.38 11.11
N THR A 282 1.79 19.42 10.67
CA THR A 282 0.33 19.56 10.89
C THR A 282 -0.51 18.79 9.87
N GLU A 283 0.07 18.30 8.77
CA GLU A 283 -0.67 17.59 7.72
C GLU A 283 -0.54 16.06 7.78
N ILE A 284 0.42 15.57 8.56
CA ILE A 284 0.67 14.13 8.70
C ILE A 284 -0.30 13.51 9.71
N ILE A 285 -0.63 12.25 9.47
CA ILE A 285 -1.44 11.46 10.38
C ILE A 285 -0.64 11.03 11.60
N ASP A 286 -1.29 10.96 12.76
CA ASP A 286 -0.67 10.40 13.96
C ASP A 286 -0.48 8.88 13.88
N CYS A 287 0.59 8.42 14.51
CA CYS A 287 0.84 7.00 14.64
C CYS A 287 -0.17 6.32 15.57
N PRO A 288 -0.60 5.09 15.24
CA PRO A 288 -1.30 4.22 16.18
C PRO A 288 -0.51 4.04 17.48
N CYS A 289 -1.19 3.97 18.62
CA CYS A 289 -0.50 3.86 19.90
C CYS A 289 0.17 2.49 20.12
N THR A 290 -0.27 1.46 19.39
CA THR A 290 0.20 0.08 19.54
C THR A 290 0.37 -0.62 18.20
N LEU A 291 1.26 -1.61 18.16
CA LEU A 291 1.45 -2.46 16.98
C LEU A 291 0.16 -3.17 16.57
N ALA A 292 -0.68 -3.56 17.53
CA ALA A 292 -1.97 -4.19 17.25
C ALA A 292 -2.92 -3.25 16.50
N GLN A 293 -2.99 -1.98 16.91
CA GLN A 293 -3.77 -0.97 16.19
C GLN A 293 -3.18 -0.70 14.80
N ALA A 294 -1.85 -0.59 14.69
CA ALA A 294 -1.17 -0.37 13.42
C ALA A 294 -1.44 -1.45 12.38
N ARG A 295 -1.48 -2.72 12.81
CA ARG A 295 -1.76 -3.85 11.93
C ARG A 295 -3.24 -4.02 11.55
N ALA A 296 -4.13 -3.43 12.33
CA ALA A 296 -5.57 -3.49 12.08
C ALA A 296 -6.09 -2.27 11.32
N ASP A 297 -5.38 -1.15 11.32
CA ASP A 297 -5.71 0.07 10.59
C ASP A 297 -5.18 0.04 9.14
N THR A 298 -5.60 -0.97 8.40
CA THR A 298 -5.10 -1.27 7.05
C THR A 298 -5.60 -0.30 5.98
N GLY A 299 -6.52 0.60 6.32
CA GLY A 299 -6.98 1.68 5.44
C GLY A 299 -6.02 2.88 5.38
N ARG A 300 -5.24 3.10 6.45
CA ARG A 300 -4.35 4.27 6.57
C ARG A 300 -2.88 3.89 6.67
N PHE A 301 -2.57 2.69 7.15
CA PHE A 301 -1.21 2.22 7.35
C PHE A 301 -0.95 0.90 6.64
N HIS A 302 0.29 0.72 6.20
CA HIS A 302 0.77 -0.52 5.60
C HIS A 302 2.18 -0.82 6.08
N THR A 303 2.53 -2.10 6.17
CA THR A 303 3.85 -2.56 6.60
C THR A 303 4.97 -1.95 5.75
N ASP A 304 6.02 -1.52 6.43
CA ASP A 304 7.26 -1.02 5.84
C ASP A 304 8.13 -2.19 5.35
N TYR A 305 8.58 -2.16 4.09
CA TYR A 305 9.35 -3.26 3.51
C TYR A 305 10.76 -3.44 4.14
N GLY A 306 11.30 -2.39 4.76
CA GLY A 306 12.59 -2.39 5.46
C GLY A 306 12.51 -2.80 6.94
N CYS A 307 11.31 -2.92 7.52
CA CYS A 307 11.12 -3.32 8.92
C CYS A 307 9.78 -4.07 9.08
N ASP A 308 9.82 -5.36 8.76
CA ASP A 308 8.70 -6.28 8.67
C ASP A 308 9.03 -7.54 9.49
N ILE A 309 8.18 -7.86 10.47
CA ILE A 309 8.40 -8.97 11.40
C ILE A 309 8.06 -10.31 10.74
N GLU A 310 7.15 -10.31 9.77
CA GLU A 310 6.77 -11.48 8.99
C GLU A 310 7.86 -11.90 7.98
N LYS A 311 8.75 -10.97 7.59
CA LYS A 311 9.83 -11.21 6.61
C LYS A 311 11.22 -11.30 7.22
N GLU A 312 11.33 -11.31 8.54
CA GLU A 312 12.61 -11.28 9.25
C GLU A 312 13.48 -10.06 8.86
N SER A 313 12.87 -8.97 8.35
CA SER A 313 13.58 -7.76 7.95
C SER A 313 14.19 -7.08 9.17
N VAL A 314 15.46 -6.70 9.06
CA VAL A 314 16.17 -5.98 10.13
C VAL A 314 15.89 -4.49 9.99
N CYS A 315 15.22 -3.92 10.99
CA CYS A 315 14.86 -2.50 11.11
C CYS A 315 16.09 -1.59 11.21
N THR A 316 16.84 -1.50 10.11
CA THR A 316 18.23 -1.00 10.06
C THR A 316 18.34 0.44 10.54
N TYR A 317 17.37 1.27 10.16
CA TYR A 317 17.29 2.68 10.56
C TYR A 317 16.47 2.90 11.84
N HIS A 318 15.88 1.83 12.38
CA HIS A 318 15.03 1.89 13.57
C HIS A 318 15.45 0.85 14.63
N PRO A 319 16.67 0.95 15.19
CA PRO A 319 17.14 0.00 16.18
C PRO A 319 16.23 -0.03 17.42
N GLY A 320 15.94 -1.24 17.91
CA GLY A 320 15.00 -1.50 18.99
C GLY A 320 13.57 -1.76 18.54
N SER A 321 13.24 -1.44 17.29
CA SER A 321 11.96 -1.78 16.66
C SER A 321 12.00 -3.18 16.05
N VAL A 322 10.84 -3.83 16.02
CA VAL A 322 10.63 -5.14 15.36
C VAL A 322 9.70 -5.07 14.16
N HIS A 323 8.94 -3.98 14.04
CA HIS A 323 8.00 -3.74 12.95
C HIS A 323 7.77 -2.24 12.79
N CYS A 324 7.69 -1.78 11.55
CA CYS A 324 7.22 -0.45 11.22
C CYS A 324 6.09 -0.51 10.21
N VAL A 325 5.19 0.46 10.28
CA VAL A 325 4.20 0.74 9.24
C VAL A 325 4.42 2.15 8.72
N ARG A 326 4.06 2.39 7.47
CA ARG A 326 3.99 3.71 6.86
C ARG A 326 2.54 4.10 6.64
N ALA A 327 2.23 5.38 6.79
CA ALA A 327 1.01 5.93 6.21
C ALA A 327 0.99 5.61 4.71
N ILE A 328 -0.17 5.24 4.17
CA ILE A 328 -0.28 4.89 2.75
C ILE A 328 -0.27 6.16 1.88
N GLN A 329 -0.89 7.22 2.38
CA GLN A 329 -1.13 8.46 1.66
C GLN A 329 -0.15 9.54 2.13
N ALA A 330 0.50 10.19 1.18
CA ALA A 330 1.29 11.38 1.45
C ALA A 330 0.41 12.58 1.79
N SER A 331 0.94 13.50 2.60
CA SER A 331 0.28 14.76 2.95
C SER A 331 -0.06 15.57 1.69
N PRO A 332 -1.22 16.24 1.65
CA PRO A 332 -1.75 16.82 0.43
C PRO A 332 -0.86 17.94 -0.14
N ASN A 333 -0.41 18.89 0.69
CA ASN A 333 0.33 20.05 0.20
C ASN A 333 1.84 19.79 0.12
N TYR A 334 2.39 19.12 1.13
CA TYR A 334 3.84 18.96 1.25
C TYR A 334 4.39 17.60 0.83
N ALA A 335 3.50 16.63 0.56
CA ALA A 335 3.86 15.25 0.25
C ALA A 335 4.68 14.55 1.33
N ALA A 336 4.46 14.94 2.59
CA ALA A 336 5.11 14.32 3.72
C ALA A 336 4.54 12.93 4.02
N GLY A 337 5.34 12.07 4.62
CA GLY A 337 4.94 10.76 5.10
C GLY A 337 5.00 10.64 6.62
N GLN A 338 4.45 9.53 7.12
CA GLN A 338 4.60 9.14 8.52
C GLN A 338 5.03 7.67 8.57
N GLN A 339 6.13 7.40 9.27
CA GLN A 339 6.58 6.06 9.61
C GLN A 339 6.41 5.83 11.12
N CYS A 340 5.79 4.72 11.48
CA CYS A 340 5.44 4.36 12.85
C CYS A 340 6.07 3.03 13.20
N CYS A 341 6.97 3.04 14.19
CA CYS A 341 7.79 1.90 14.54
C CYS A 341 7.51 1.44 15.97
N TYR A 342 7.49 0.11 16.16
CA TYR A 342 7.09 -0.53 17.40
C TYR A 342 8.14 -1.52 17.88
N ASP A 343 8.33 -1.57 19.19
CA ASP A 343 9.19 -2.55 19.83
C ASP A 343 8.52 -3.93 19.96
N HIS A 344 9.28 -4.91 20.45
CA HIS A 344 8.81 -6.28 20.69
C HIS A 344 7.64 -6.40 21.69
N THR A 345 7.35 -5.37 22.49
CA THR A 345 6.19 -5.31 23.39
C THR A 345 4.94 -4.75 22.70
N GLY A 346 5.09 -4.25 21.46
CA GLY A 346 4.06 -3.58 20.70
C GLY A 346 3.87 -2.10 21.06
N ALA A 347 4.78 -1.52 21.84
CA ALA A 347 4.78 -0.11 22.18
C ALA A 347 5.47 0.71 21.08
N GLN A 348 4.94 1.89 20.81
CA GLN A 348 5.55 2.82 19.86
C GLN A 348 6.92 3.29 20.37
N VAL A 349 7.92 3.30 19.49
CA VAL A 349 9.25 3.86 19.76
C VAL A 349 9.26 5.34 19.36
N LEU A 350 9.72 6.23 20.24
CA LEU A 350 9.74 7.68 20.01
C LEU A 350 11.19 8.20 19.85
N THR A 351 11.38 9.22 19.00
CA THR A 351 12.68 9.84 18.72
C THR A 351 13.26 10.55 19.94
N ASP A 352 12.43 11.02 20.86
CA ASP A 352 12.87 11.57 22.15
C ASP A 352 13.49 10.54 23.10
N ASP A 353 13.24 9.24 22.90
CA ASP A 353 13.75 8.17 23.76
C ASP A 353 14.79 7.27 23.09
N SER A 354 14.75 7.16 21.76
CA SER A 354 15.58 6.23 21.00
C SER A 354 15.87 6.76 19.61
N ILE A 355 17.07 6.47 19.11
CA ILE A 355 17.43 6.76 17.73
C ILE A 355 16.60 5.98 16.71
N GLY A 356 15.93 4.91 17.14
CA GLY A 356 15.04 4.12 16.29
C GLY A 356 13.57 4.51 16.38
N GLY A 357 13.29 5.73 16.80
CA GLY A 357 11.93 6.27 16.92
C GLY A 357 11.16 6.28 15.60
N SER A 358 9.83 6.41 15.74
CA SER A 358 8.88 6.69 14.66
C SER A 358 9.15 8.08 14.10
N THR A 359 9.21 8.25 12.78
CA THR A 359 9.57 9.54 12.18
C THR A 359 8.48 10.05 11.26
N PRO A 360 8.17 11.36 11.30
CA PRO A 360 7.49 12.03 10.21
C PRO A 360 8.52 12.29 9.11
N ASP A 361 8.23 12.01 7.85
CA ASP A 361 9.19 12.15 6.75
C ASP A 361 8.77 13.33 5.88
N ARG A 362 9.70 14.23 5.49
CA ARG A 362 9.37 15.37 4.61
C ARG A 362 8.90 14.89 3.24
N ALA A 363 9.50 13.82 2.76
CA ALA A 363 9.14 13.19 1.51
C ALA A 363 8.58 11.80 1.81
N HIS A 364 7.35 11.55 1.39
CA HIS A 364 6.76 10.23 1.47
C HIS A 364 7.58 9.25 0.64
N ASP A 365 7.99 8.12 1.23
CA ASP A 365 8.83 7.11 0.55
C ASP A 365 8.24 6.63 -0.77
N TRP A 366 6.92 6.44 -0.85
CA TRP A 366 6.26 6.02 -2.09
C TRP A 366 6.00 7.18 -3.08
N GLY A 367 6.43 8.39 -2.75
CA GLY A 367 6.14 9.61 -3.52
C GLY A 367 4.67 10.01 -3.46
N SER A 368 4.29 11.00 -4.26
CA SER A 368 2.88 11.36 -4.48
C SER A 368 2.66 12.13 -5.78
N PRO A 369 1.50 11.99 -6.45
CA PRO A 369 1.18 12.85 -7.58
C PRO A 369 1.15 14.35 -7.18
N PRO A 370 1.66 15.27 -8.03
CA PRO A 370 2.45 15.02 -9.24
C PRO A 370 3.89 14.60 -8.90
N PHE A 371 4.26 13.36 -9.24
CA PHE A 371 5.49 12.71 -8.75
C PHE A 371 6.80 13.39 -9.18
N LEU A 372 6.84 13.98 -10.37
CA LEU A 372 8.02 14.61 -10.96
C LEU A 372 8.58 15.82 -10.19
N LYS A 373 7.85 16.33 -9.20
CA LYS A 373 8.22 17.54 -8.46
C LYS A 373 8.70 17.15 -7.07
N PRO A 374 9.99 17.31 -6.73
CA PRO A 374 10.44 17.25 -5.35
C PRO A 374 9.53 18.00 -4.36
N PRO A 375 9.32 17.48 -3.13
CA PRO A 375 9.87 16.25 -2.58
C PRO A 375 8.97 15.03 -2.87
N ARG A 376 8.31 14.98 -4.04
CA ARG A 376 7.30 13.97 -4.38
C ARG A 376 7.83 12.79 -5.20
N VAL A 377 9.13 12.75 -5.49
CA VAL A 377 9.72 11.72 -6.35
C VAL A 377 9.84 10.41 -5.57
N PRO A 378 9.19 9.31 -6.01
CA PRO A 378 9.16 8.04 -5.27
C PRO A 378 10.56 7.52 -4.95
N GLY A 379 10.79 7.19 -3.68
CA GLY A 379 12.06 6.73 -3.11
C GLY A 379 13.08 7.84 -2.96
N PHE A 380 13.37 8.56 -4.04
CA PHE A 380 14.54 9.42 -4.10
C PHE A 380 14.41 10.68 -3.24
N SER A 381 13.25 11.35 -3.23
CA SER A 381 13.06 12.52 -2.37
C SER A 381 13.17 12.12 -0.89
N HIS A 382 12.62 10.96 -0.50
CA HIS A 382 12.74 10.40 0.85
C HIS A 382 14.20 10.13 1.22
N TRP A 383 14.98 9.56 0.30
CA TRP A 383 16.42 9.41 0.53
C TRP A 383 17.13 10.75 0.73
N ILE A 384 16.85 11.76 -0.08
CA ILE A 384 17.51 13.07 -0.01
C ILE A 384 17.20 13.78 1.31
N TYR A 385 15.93 13.86 1.73
CA TYR A 385 15.54 14.71 2.86
C TYR A 385 15.49 13.99 4.20
N ASP A 386 15.30 12.68 4.21
CA ASP A 386 14.97 11.93 5.43
C ASP A 386 15.99 10.83 5.75
N VAL A 387 16.53 10.13 4.75
CA VAL A 387 17.53 9.06 4.97
C VAL A 387 18.96 9.59 5.01
N LEU A 388 19.40 10.39 4.03
CA LEU A 388 20.74 10.98 4.01
C LEU A 388 20.98 11.90 5.20
N SER A 389 19.98 12.69 5.58
CA SER A 389 20.02 13.53 6.78
C SER A 389 20.18 12.71 8.06
N PHE A 390 19.53 11.53 8.14
CA PHE A 390 19.76 10.59 9.22
C PHE A 390 21.20 10.03 9.22
N TYR A 391 21.79 9.75 8.05
CA TYR A 391 23.21 9.40 7.96
C TYR A 391 24.12 10.50 8.49
N TYR A 392 23.91 11.75 8.04
CA TYR A 392 24.73 12.88 8.47
C TYR A 392 24.63 13.12 9.98
N CYS A 393 23.41 13.18 10.50
CA CYS A 393 23.15 13.59 11.87
C CYS A 393 23.34 12.44 12.86
N CYS A 394 22.85 11.24 12.55
CA CYS A 394 22.85 10.13 13.51
C CYS A 394 24.00 9.16 13.29
N LEU A 395 24.10 8.59 12.09
CA LEU A 395 24.91 7.40 11.89
C LEU A 395 26.41 7.71 11.74
N TRP A 396 26.77 8.82 11.11
CA TRP A 396 28.17 9.17 10.87
C TRP A 396 28.74 10.20 11.84
N SER A 397 27.91 10.99 12.54
CA SER A 397 28.40 12.06 13.45
C SER A 397 27.89 12.00 14.90
N ASP A 398 26.93 11.14 15.25
CA ASP A 398 26.35 11.04 16.61
C ASP A 398 25.74 12.36 17.15
N ASN A 399 25.14 13.17 16.27
CA ASN A 399 24.45 14.43 16.55
C ASN A 399 22.95 14.36 16.23
N CYS A 400 22.30 13.24 16.56
CA CYS A 400 20.89 12.96 16.26
C CYS A 400 19.88 14.03 16.70
N HIS A 401 20.22 14.84 17.71
CA HIS A 401 19.33 15.88 18.23
C HIS A 401 18.92 16.91 17.17
N TYR A 402 19.77 17.19 16.16
CA TYR A 402 19.37 18.03 15.01
C TYR A 402 18.27 17.36 14.19
N TYR A 403 18.38 16.05 13.97
CA TYR A 403 17.40 15.28 13.22
C TYR A 403 16.06 15.24 13.96
N PHE A 404 16.06 14.84 15.24
CA PHE A 404 14.82 14.73 16.04
C PHE A 404 14.10 16.06 16.23
N LYS A 405 14.84 17.18 16.27
CA LYS A 405 14.25 18.52 16.26
C LYS A 405 13.37 18.77 15.02
N ARG A 406 13.73 18.22 13.86
CA ARG A 406 12.98 18.38 12.60
C ARG A 406 12.07 17.20 12.26
N ARG A 407 12.27 16.07 12.94
CA ARG A 407 11.57 14.80 12.73
C ARG A 407 11.05 14.24 14.06
N PRO A 408 10.24 15.01 14.83
CA PRO A 408 9.74 14.55 16.13
C PRO A 408 8.66 13.48 15.93
N SER A 409 8.68 12.41 16.73
CA SER A 409 7.63 11.39 16.67
C SER A 409 6.26 11.96 17.05
N SER A 410 5.20 11.50 16.38
CA SER A 410 3.84 11.59 16.91
C SER A 410 3.74 10.70 18.17
N ASP A 411 3.18 11.22 19.26
CA ASP A 411 3.01 10.50 20.53
C ASP A 411 1.62 9.88 20.72
N CYS A 412 0.93 9.68 19.58
CA CYS A 412 -0.37 9.01 19.41
C CYS A 412 -1.56 9.58 20.20
N ARG A 413 -1.41 10.70 20.93
CA ARG A 413 -2.50 11.28 21.75
C ARG A 413 -3.75 11.64 20.96
N THR A 414 -3.58 11.99 19.70
CA THR A 414 -4.63 12.41 18.77
C THR A 414 -5.00 11.32 17.77
N TYR A 415 -4.34 10.16 17.82
CA TYR A 415 -4.72 9.00 17.03
C TYR A 415 -6.10 8.49 17.45
N GLN A 416 -6.96 8.29 16.46
CA GLN A 416 -8.28 7.71 16.62
C GLN A 416 -8.36 6.47 15.73
N ALA A 417 -8.63 5.32 16.33
CA ALA A 417 -8.79 4.08 15.60
C ALA A 417 -10.01 4.14 14.67
N PRO A 418 -9.96 3.52 13.48
CA PRO A 418 -11.10 3.50 12.58
C PRO A 418 -12.22 2.61 13.16
N LYS A 419 -13.47 2.94 12.82
CA LYS A 419 -14.62 2.09 13.11
C LYS A 419 -14.78 1.03 12.01
N ALA A 420 -15.19 -0.17 12.40
CA ALA A 420 -15.37 -1.29 11.49
C ALA A 420 -16.86 -1.60 11.27
N GLY A 421 -17.25 -1.69 10.00
CA GLY A 421 -18.53 -2.28 9.56
C GLY A 421 -18.25 -3.56 8.79
N VAL A 422 -19.02 -4.61 9.01
CA VAL A 422 -18.64 -5.97 8.58
C VAL A 422 -19.79 -6.69 7.90
N VAL A 423 -19.48 -7.39 6.80
CA VAL A 423 -20.38 -8.30 6.08
C VAL A 423 -19.71 -9.68 6.02
N PHE A 424 -20.35 -10.73 6.51
CA PHE A 424 -19.74 -12.06 6.61
C PHE A 424 -20.81 -13.16 6.64
N GLY A 425 -20.44 -14.44 6.43
CA GLY A 425 -21.42 -15.52 6.43
C GLY A 425 -22.45 -15.37 5.30
N ASP A 426 -23.73 -15.59 5.60
CA ASP A 426 -24.79 -15.67 4.58
C ASP A 426 -25.73 -14.44 4.49
N PRO A 427 -25.28 -13.35 3.87
CA PRO A 427 -24.55 -12.36 4.64
C PRO A 427 -25.28 -11.86 5.91
N HIS A 428 -24.54 -11.91 7.00
CA HIS A 428 -24.75 -11.17 8.24
C HIS A 428 -24.01 -9.83 8.18
N PHE A 429 -24.55 -8.84 8.88
CA PHE A 429 -24.05 -7.48 8.94
C PHE A 429 -23.79 -7.07 10.39
N ILE A 430 -22.71 -6.32 10.61
CA ILE A 430 -22.47 -5.54 11.81
C ILE A 430 -22.23 -4.10 11.35
N THR A 431 -23.11 -3.18 11.75
CA THR A 431 -23.00 -1.75 11.41
C THR A 431 -21.85 -1.09 12.18
N PHE A 432 -21.50 0.13 11.80
CA PHE A 432 -20.44 0.90 12.47
C PHE A 432 -20.72 1.21 13.95
N ASP A 433 -22.00 1.20 14.35
CA ASP A 433 -22.44 1.43 15.74
C ASP A 433 -22.89 0.14 16.45
N GLY A 434 -22.63 -1.01 15.82
CA GLY A 434 -22.69 -2.33 16.46
C GLY A 434 -24.02 -3.07 16.33
N VAL A 435 -24.99 -2.54 15.57
CA VAL A 435 -26.23 -3.28 15.25
C VAL A 435 -25.87 -4.49 14.40
N SER A 436 -26.33 -5.66 14.84
CA SER A 436 -26.01 -6.93 14.19
C SER A 436 -27.29 -7.58 13.64
N TYR A 437 -27.34 -7.90 12.36
CA TYR A 437 -28.54 -8.44 11.70
C TYR A 437 -28.19 -9.32 10.49
N SER A 438 -29.17 -10.04 9.94
CA SER A 438 -28.99 -10.87 8.74
C SER A 438 -29.83 -10.35 7.58
N PHE A 439 -29.24 -10.28 6.38
CA PHE A 439 -29.98 -9.91 5.17
C PHE A 439 -29.63 -10.82 4.00
N ASN A 440 -30.48 -11.80 3.75
CA ASN A 440 -30.32 -12.79 2.69
C ASN A 440 -31.07 -12.41 1.39
N GLY A 441 -30.82 -11.20 0.87
CA GLY A 441 -31.42 -10.78 -0.40
C GLY A 441 -30.70 -11.41 -1.59
N LYS A 442 -31.42 -11.77 -2.67
CA LYS A 442 -30.81 -12.17 -3.95
C LYS A 442 -30.77 -10.97 -4.88
N GLY A 443 -29.58 -10.41 -5.13
CA GLY A 443 -29.47 -9.18 -5.91
C GLY A 443 -28.17 -8.39 -5.73
N GLU A 444 -28.23 -7.10 -6.06
CA GLU A 444 -27.14 -6.13 -5.94
C GLU A 444 -27.61 -4.93 -5.08
N TYR A 445 -26.84 -4.58 -4.05
CA TYR A 445 -27.25 -3.64 -3.01
C TYR A 445 -26.15 -2.65 -2.67
N THR A 446 -26.55 -1.46 -2.22
CA THR A 446 -25.66 -0.47 -1.61
C THR A 446 -25.27 -0.93 -0.22
N ILE A 447 -24.02 -1.36 -0.04
CA ILE A 447 -23.49 -1.68 1.30
C ILE A 447 -23.31 -0.38 2.09
N MET A 448 -22.73 0.63 1.45
CA MET A 448 -22.46 1.92 2.06
C MET A 448 -22.29 2.99 0.99
N VAL A 449 -22.78 4.20 1.27
CA VAL A 449 -22.35 5.43 0.61
C VAL A 449 -21.90 6.46 1.65
N SER A 450 -21.02 7.37 1.26
CA SER A 450 -20.71 8.58 2.01
C SER A 450 -20.69 9.77 1.06
N GLU A 451 -21.58 10.73 1.31
CA GLU A 451 -21.76 11.91 0.43
C GLU A 451 -20.57 12.88 0.53
N SER A 452 -19.88 12.92 1.68
CA SER A 452 -18.80 13.89 1.95
C SER A 452 -17.58 13.70 1.06
N ASN A 453 -17.29 12.46 0.67
CA ASN A 453 -16.16 12.05 -0.16
C ASN A 453 -16.60 11.30 -1.43
N GLU A 454 -17.90 11.27 -1.72
CA GLU A 454 -18.47 10.51 -2.85
C GLU A 454 -18.02 9.03 -2.88
N LEU A 455 -17.90 8.41 -1.70
CA LEU A 455 -17.56 7.00 -1.56
C LEU A 455 -18.80 6.13 -1.77
N ILE A 456 -18.68 5.11 -2.62
CA ILE A 456 -19.74 4.15 -2.92
C ILE A 456 -19.17 2.74 -2.77
N ILE A 457 -19.85 1.88 -2.01
CA ILE A 457 -19.55 0.46 -1.85
C ILE A 457 -20.82 -0.35 -2.12
N GLN A 458 -20.75 -1.27 -3.08
CA GLN A 458 -21.86 -2.12 -3.51
C GLN A 458 -21.52 -3.59 -3.33
N GLY A 459 -22.51 -4.40 -2.97
CA GLY A 459 -22.40 -5.84 -2.79
C GLY A 459 -23.33 -6.61 -3.72
N ARG A 460 -22.82 -7.66 -4.35
CA ARG A 460 -23.61 -8.63 -5.12
C ARG A 460 -23.73 -9.91 -4.32
N THR A 461 -24.95 -10.43 -4.28
CA THR A 461 -25.31 -11.65 -3.55
C THR A 461 -25.92 -12.67 -4.50
N GLU A 462 -25.59 -13.93 -4.29
CA GLU A 462 -26.11 -15.05 -5.08
C GLU A 462 -26.58 -16.20 -4.17
N PRO A 463 -27.54 -17.04 -4.61
CA PRO A 463 -27.99 -18.17 -3.82
C PRO A 463 -26.86 -19.16 -3.49
N VAL A 464 -26.86 -19.68 -2.27
CA VAL A 464 -25.93 -20.74 -1.85
C VAL A 464 -26.32 -22.06 -2.51
N ILE A 465 -25.33 -22.79 -3.01
CA ILE A 465 -25.50 -24.15 -3.54
C ILE A 465 -24.93 -25.11 -2.49
N SER A 466 -25.77 -26.02 -1.98
CA SER A 466 -25.37 -27.07 -1.04
C SER A 466 -24.35 -28.02 -1.69
N THR A 467 -23.60 -28.77 -0.87
CA THR A 467 -22.72 -29.88 -1.31
C THR A 467 -23.44 -30.89 -2.19
N ASN A 468 -24.76 -31.03 -2.03
CA ASN A 468 -25.59 -31.95 -2.80
C ASN A 468 -26.09 -31.35 -4.13
N GLY A 469 -25.64 -30.15 -4.48
CA GLY A 469 -26.03 -29.42 -5.69
C GLY A 469 -27.40 -28.74 -5.61
N THR A 470 -28.09 -28.82 -4.46
CA THR A 470 -29.39 -28.17 -4.27
C THR A 470 -29.22 -26.70 -3.87
N THR A 471 -29.99 -25.81 -4.48
CA THR A 471 -30.05 -24.41 -4.07
C THR A 471 -30.67 -24.30 -2.69
N VAL A 472 -29.93 -23.69 -1.76
CA VAL A 472 -30.38 -23.36 -0.42
C VAL A 472 -31.12 -22.02 -0.48
N LYS A 473 -32.14 -21.84 0.35
CA LYS A 473 -32.83 -20.55 0.52
C LYS A 473 -32.03 -19.61 1.43
N ALA A 474 -30.77 -19.42 1.06
CA ALA A 474 -29.80 -18.51 1.66
C ALA A 474 -28.93 -17.95 0.54
N THR A 475 -28.26 -16.84 0.79
CA THR A 475 -27.40 -16.15 -0.18
C THR A 475 -26.01 -15.95 0.38
N LYS A 476 -25.05 -15.69 -0.50
CA LYS A 476 -23.68 -15.37 -0.14
C LYS A 476 -23.20 -14.16 -0.92
N LEU A 477 -22.28 -13.40 -0.32
CA LEU A 477 -21.61 -12.31 -1.03
C LEU A 477 -20.65 -12.89 -2.07
N SER A 478 -20.85 -12.52 -3.35
CA SER A 478 -20.09 -13.03 -4.50
C SER A 478 -19.27 -11.96 -5.22
N ALA A 479 -19.60 -10.68 -5.03
CA ALA A 479 -18.77 -9.57 -5.48
C ALA A 479 -18.98 -8.32 -4.61
N VAL A 480 -17.95 -7.48 -4.54
CA VAL A 480 -17.98 -6.15 -3.93
C VAL A 480 -17.32 -5.16 -4.88
N ALA A 481 -18.00 -4.06 -5.20
CA ALA A 481 -17.48 -3.02 -6.07
C ALA A 481 -17.46 -1.67 -5.34
N MET A 482 -16.40 -0.89 -5.53
CA MET A 482 -16.15 0.33 -4.76
C MET A 482 -15.45 1.42 -5.57
N ARG A 483 -15.70 2.68 -5.19
CA ARG A 483 -15.12 3.90 -5.76
C ARG A 483 -15.23 5.08 -4.79
N GLU A 484 -14.23 5.96 -4.78
CA GLU A 484 -14.26 7.25 -4.07
C GLU A 484 -14.06 8.42 -5.04
N GLY A 485 -15.02 9.33 -5.12
CA GLY A 485 -14.94 10.51 -6.00
C GLY A 485 -14.60 10.17 -7.44
N THR A 486 -13.44 10.62 -7.92
CA THR A 486 -12.95 10.35 -9.29
C THR A 486 -11.91 9.24 -9.38
N SER A 487 -11.78 8.41 -8.33
CA SER A 487 -10.90 7.25 -8.34
C SER A 487 -11.31 6.26 -9.44
N ASP A 488 -10.38 5.37 -9.77
CA ASP A 488 -10.72 4.17 -10.51
C ASP A 488 -11.73 3.29 -9.74
N ILE A 489 -12.49 2.50 -10.49
CA ILE A 489 -13.44 1.53 -9.94
C ILE A 489 -12.73 0.22 -9.70
N ILE A 490 -12.89 -0.32 -8.48
CA ILE A 490 -12.38 -1.64 -8.11
C ILE A 490 -13.56 -2.57 -7.83
N GLU A 491 -13.63 -3.68 -8.56
CA GLU A 491 -14.54 -4.79 -8.27
C GLU A 491 -13.73 -6.00 -7.84
N VAL A 492 -14.08 -6.60 -6.70
CA VAL A 492 -13.52 -7.85 -6.22
C VAL A 492 -14.63 -8.89 -6.24
N ARG A 493 -14.43 -10.01 -6.95
CA ARG A 493 -15.45 -11.04 -7.13
C ARG A 493 -14.88 -12.45 -7.02
N LEU A 494 -15.75 -13.43 -6.76
CA LEU A 494 -15.38 -14.83 -6.80
C LEU A 494 -14.95 -15.24 -8.23
N SER A 495 -13.90 -16.04 -8.33
CA SER A 495 -13.53 -16.73 -9.57
C SER A 495 -14.62 -17.73 -9.98
N LYS A 496 -14.57 -18.21 -11.23
CA LYS A 496 -15.50 -19.25 -11.71
C LYS A 496 -15.43 -20.54 -10.89
N SER A 497 -14.25 -20.88 -10.35
CA SER A 497 -14.01 -22.02 -9.45
C SER A 497 -14.39 -21.72 -8.00
N GLN A 498 -14.68 -20.46 -7.66
CA GLN A 498 -15.06 -19.98 -6.32
C GLN A 498 -14.03 -20.24 -5.20
N ASP A 499 -12.79 -20.51 -5.57
CA ASP A 499 -11.65 -20.78 -4.70
C ASP A 499 -10.64 -19.61 -4.63
N GLN A 500 -10.87 -18.56 -5.42
CA GLN A 500 -10.02 -17.38 -5.52
C GLN A 500 -10.85 -16.11 -5.69
N LEU A 501 -10.28 -14.98 -5.30
CA LEU A 501 -10.77 -13.64 -5.59
C LEU A 501 -10.13 -13.14 -6.89
N GLN A 502 -10.95 -12.56 -7.75
CA GLN A 502 -10.54 -11.78 -8.91
C GLN A 502 -10.73 -10.31 -8.62
N VAL A 503 -9.75 -9.49 -8.98
CA VAL A 503 -9.84 -8.03 -8.89
C VAL A 503 -9.96 -7.47 -10.30
N LEU A 504 -10.94 -6.60 -10.51
CA LEU A 504 -11.14 -5.87 -11.74
C LEU A 504 -10.90 -4.39 -11.49
N TRP A 505 -10.08 -3.78 -12.34
CA TRP A 505 -9.79 -2.36 -12.41
C TRP A 505 -10.51 -1.79 -13.64
N ASN A 506 -11.50 -0.91 -13.43
CA ASN A 506 -12.29 -0.33 -14.52
C ASN A 506 -12.77 -1.37 -15.56
N GLN A 507 -13.30 -2.51 -15.08
CA GLN A 507 -13.78 -3.66 -15.87
C GLN A 507 -12.69 -4.52 -16.54
N MET A 508 -11.40 -4.23 -16.32
CA MET A 508 -10.27 -5.05 -16.75
C MET A 508 -9.76 -5.93 -15.62
N LEU A 509 -9.41 -7.19 -15.89
CA LEU A 509 -8.83 -8.06 -14.87
C LEU A 509 -7.44 -7.55 -14.47
N LEU A 510 -7.24 -7.30 -13.18
CA LEU A 510 -5.95 -6.92 -12.61
C LEU A 510 -5.23 -8.17 -12.09
N THR A 511 -4.02 -8.43 -12.60
CA THR A 511 -3.20 -9.58 -12.18
C THR A 511 -2.19 -9.16 -11.10
N PHE A 512 -1.97 -10.03 -10.12
CA PHE A 512 -0.99 -9.86 -9.04
C PHE A 512 0.17 -10.86 -9.13
N SER A 513 0.43 -11.39 -10.34
CA SER A 513 1.48 -12.39 -10.57
C SER A 513 2.91 -11.84 -10.45
N GLU A 514 3.11 -10.54 -10.68
CA GLU A 514 4.42 -9.88 -10.60
C GLU A 514 4.50 -8.93 -9.41
N GLN A 515 3.39 -8.27 -9.05
CA GLN A 515 3.31 -7.34 -7.93
C GLN A 515 2.11 -7.68 -7.04
N SER A 516 2.28 -7.56 -5.72
CA SER A 516 1.18 -7.69 -4.76
C SER A 516 0.51 -6.36 -4.44
N TRP A 517 1.15 -5.24 -4.78
CA TRP A 517 0.68 -3.87 -4.53
C TRP A 517 0.48 -3.14 -5.86
N MET A 518 -0.62 -2.38 -5.96
CA MET A 518 -1.00 -1.63 -7.16
C MET A 518 -1.32 -0.18 -6.81
N ASP A 519 -0.59 0.74 -7.42
CA ASP A 519 -0.87 2.19 -7.38
C ASP A 519 -1.77 2.55 -8.57
N LEU A 520 -3.04 2.91 -8.29
CA LEU A 520 -4.05 3.27 -9.30
C LEU A 520 -4.51 4.73 -9.08
N LYS A 521 -5.35 5.25 -9.98
CA LYS A 521 -5.83 6.62 -9.86
C LYS A 521 -6.75 6.74 -8.65
N GLY A 522 -6.28 7.41 -7.59
CA GLY A 522 -7.08 7.71 -6.40
C GLY A 522 -7.48 6.48 -5.58
N VAL A 523 -6.80 5.34 -5.75
CA VAL A 523 -7.05 4.11 -4.99
C VAL A 523 -5.80 3.24 -5.02
N PHE A 524 -5.56 2.52 -3.92
CA PHE A 524 -4.47 1.54 -3.81
C PHE A 524 -5.07 0.16 -3.58
N VAL A 525 -4.47 -0.87 -4.19
CA VAL A 525 -4.93 -2.25 -4.02
C VAL A 525 -3.76 -3.14 -3.62
N PHE A 526 -3.93 -3.88 -2.54
CA PHE A 526 -2.97 -4.86 -2.05
C PHE A 526 -3.60 -6.25 -2.02
N SER A 527 -2.94 -7.23 -2.63
CA SER A 527 -3.37 -8.63 -2.69
C SER A 527 -2.17 -9.56 -2.54
N PRO A 528 -1.77 -9.91 -1.30
CA PRO A 528 -0.64 -10.79 -1.03
C PRO A 528 -0.95 -12.26 -1.35
N ALA A 529 -2.24 -12.61 -1.42
CA ALA A 529 -2.71 -13.95 -1.74
C ALA A 529 -4.01 -13.84 -2.53
N THR A 530 -4.32 -14.84 -3.34
CA THR A 530 -5.56 -14.90 -4.15
C THR A 530 -6.84 -14.94 -3.31
N THR A 531 -6.74 -15.06 -1.98
CA THR A 531 -7.86 -15.11 -1.05
C THR A 531 -8.03 -13.83 -0.23
N ASN A 532 -7.09 -12.88 -0.32
CA ASN A 532 -7.07 -11.67 0.49
C ASN A 532 -6.82 -10.44 -0.38
N VAL A 533 -7.76 -9.51 -0.40
CA VAL A 533 -7.61 -8.21 -1.08
C VAL A 533 -7.87 -7.11 -0.06
N THR A 534 -7.07 -6.05 -0.09
CA THR A 534 -7.30 -4.81 0.67
C THR A 534 -7.31 -3.66 -0.32
N VAL A 535 -8.38 -2.85 -0.29
CA VAL A 535 -8.54 -1.64 -1.11
C VAL A 535 -8.49 -0.43 -0.20
N MET A 536 -7.66 0.56 -0.53
CA MET A 536 -7.38 1.72 0.33
C MET A 536 -7.60 3.01 -0.45
N PHE A 537 -8.34 3.94 0.15
CA PHE A 537 -8.68 5.24 -0.44
C PHE A 537 -7.98 6.41 0.27
N PRO A 538 -7.70 7.52 -0.43
CA PRO A 538 -7.03 8.70 0.14
C PRO A 538 -7.72 9.33 1.36
N SER A 539 -9.04 9.14 1.51
CA SER A 539 -9.77 9.54 2.73
C SER A 539 -9.34 8.77 3.99
N GLY A 540 -8.59 7.69 3.85
CA GLY A 540 -8.22 6.76 4.91
C GLY A 540 -9.18 5.59 5.08
N VAL A 541 -10.13 5.42 4.16
CA VAL A 541 -11.03 4.26 4.15
C VAL A 541 -10.30 3.02 3.65
N GLY A 542 -10.41 1.93 4.41
CA GLY A 542 -9.90 0.61 4.04
C GLY A 542 -11.03 -0.39 3.85
N ILE A 543 -10.96 -1.22 2.82
CA ILE A 543 -11.89 -2.33 2.60
C ILE A 543 -11.08 -3.63 2.51
N GLU A 544 -11.26 -4.50 3.49
CA GLU A 544 -10.66 -5.82 3.51
C GLU A 544 -11.65 -6.86 3.02
N LEU A 545 -11.24 -7.60 2.00
CA LEU A 545 -12.01 -8.67 1.39
C LEU A 545 -11.25 -9.98 1.59
N ARG A 546 -11.92 -10.97 2.18
CA ARG A 546 -11.35 -12.26 2.54
C ARG A 546 -12.24 -13.37 2.03
N LEU A 547 -11.70 -14.27 1.22
CA LEU A 547 -12.39 -15.47 0.79
C LEU A 547 -12.44 -16.48 1.94
N ARG A 548 -13.65 -16.98 2.22
CA ARG A 548 -13.91 -18.02 3.22
C ARG A 548 -14.94 -18.98 2.65
N VAL A 549 -14.55 -20.23 2.38
CA VAL A 549 -15.47 -21.32 1.95
C VAL A 549 -16.45 -20.88 0.83
N GLY A 550 -15.91 -20.27 -0.23
CA GLY A 550 -16.70 -19.84 -1.39
C GLY A 550 -17.62 -18.63 -1.16
N THR A 551 -17.44 -17.87 -0.07
CA THR A 551 -18.07 -16.55 0.16
C THR A 551 -17.04 -15.48 0.50
N ILE A 552 -17.38 -14.23 0.16
CA ILE A 552 -16.57 -13.05 0.49
C ILE A 552 -17.00 -12.50 1.85
N SER A 553 -16.06 -12.44 2.79
CA SER A 553 -16.18 -11.61 4.00
C SER A 553 -15.57 -10.24 3.73
N THR A 554 -16.28 -9.18 4.11
CA THR A 554 -15.91 -7.78 3.85
C THR A 554 -15.86 -7.01 5.16
N THR A 555 -14.75 -6.35 5.45
CA THR A 555 -14.61 -5.40 6.56
C THR A 555 -14.31 -4.02 6.00
N VAL A 556 -15.16 -3.04 6.30
CA VAL A 556 -14.97 -1.64 5.94
C VAL A 556 -14.46 -0.90 7.19
N LEU A 557 -13.28 -0.31 7.08
CA LEU A 557 -12.64 0.52 8.11
C LEU A 557 -12.83 1.99 7.76
N LEU A 558 -13.55 2.72 8.61
CA LEU A 558 -13.82 4.14 8.41
C LEU A 558 -13.09 5.01 9.44
N PRO A 559 -12.36 6.05 9.01
CA PRO A 559 -11.80 7.04 9.91
C PRO A 559 -12.89 7.91 10.53
N GLU A 560 -12.65 8.40 11.75
CA GLU A 560 -13.58 9.27 12.50
C GLU A 560 -14.00 10.53 11.71
N ALA A 561 -13.17 11.00 10.78
CA ALA A 561 -13.48 12.15 9.92
C ALA A 561 -14.75 11.97 9.07
N LEU A 562 -15.20 10.73 8.83
CA LEU A 562 -16.43 10.40 8.09
C LEU A 562 -17.65 10.17 9.00
N LYS A 563 -17.55 10.54 10.28
CA LYS A 563 -18.66 10.37 11.22
C LYS A 563 -19.89 11.17 10.79
N GLY A 564 -21.02 10.49 10.77
CA GLY A 564 -22.33 11.03 10.45
C GLY A 564 -22.60 11.21 8.95
N SER A 565 -21.65 10.88 8.06
CA SER A 565 -21.82 11.04 6.60
C SER A 565 -22.24 9.76 5.87
N THR A 566 -22.38 8.64 6.58
CA THR A 566 -22.63 7.33 5.97
C THR A 566 -24.12 6.98 5.92
N SER A 567 -24.50 6.20 4.92
CA SER A 567 -25.80 5.53 4.84
C SER A 567 -25.69 4.24 4.01
N GLY A 568 -26.67 3.34 4.13
CA GLY A 568 -26.67 2.03 3.47
C GLY A 568 -26.89 0.90 4.46
N LEU A 569 -26.56 -0.32 4.05
CA LEU A 569 -26.67 -1.51 4.90
C LEU A 569 -25.74 -1.46 6.13
N LEU A 570 -24.60 -0.77 6.07
CA LEU A 570 -23.73 -0.60 7.24
C LEU A 570 -24.16 0.55 8.19
N GLY A 571 -25.31 1.16 7.93
CA GLY A 571 -25.90 2.17 8.80
C GLY A 571 -25.18 3.53 8.77
N LYS A 572 -25.51 4.36 9.76
CA LYS A 572 -25.00 5.72 9.88
C LYS A 572 -24.01 5.75 11.03
N MET A 573 -22.73 5.94 10.73
CA MET A 573 -21.67 5.96 11.74
C MET A 573 -21.77 7.22 12.62
N ASN A 574 -22.52 7.20 13.72
CA ASN A 574 -22.77 8.36 14.58
C ASN A 574 -22.80 8.06 16.09
N ASP A 575 -22.46 6.82 16.49
CA ASP A 575 -22.60 6.26 17.85
C ASP A 575 -24.05 6.02 18.32
N ASP A 576 -25.04 6.02 17.42
CA ASP A 576 -26.44 5.74 17.74
C ASP A 576 -26.98 4.51 16.98
N PRO A 577 -27.01 3.31 17.61
CA PRO A 577 -27.51 2.10 16.95
C PRO A 577 -29.00 2.17 16.57
N LYS A 578 -29.76 3.18 16.98
CA LYS A 578 -31.20 3.27 16.70
C LYS A 578 -31.53 3.77 15.30
N ASP A 579 -30.62 4.50 14.65
CA ASP A 579 -30.82 5.05 13.30
C ASP A 579 -30.00 4.34 12.22
N ASP A 580 -29.43 3.18 12.55
CA ASP A 580 -28.67 2.35 11.63
C ASP A 580 -29.55 1.62 10.59
N LEU A 581 -30.71 1.13 11.01
CA LEU A 581 -31.62 0.38 10.13
C LEU A 581 -32.68 1.31 9.54
N VAL A 582 -32.22 2.20 8.64
CA VAL A 582 -33.06 3.15 7.91
C VAL A 582 -33.12 2.76 6.44
N THR A 583 -34.33 2.61 5.90
CA THR A 583 -34.56 2.31 4.49
C THR A 583 -34.05 3.43 3.58
N SER A 584 -33.83 3.13 2.30
CA SER A 584 -33.36 4.13 1.31
C SER A 584 -34.31 5.33 1.13
N ASP A 585 -35.58 5.21 1.52
CA ASP A 585 -36.58 6.28 1.55
C ASP A 585 -36.74 6.98 2.92
N GLY A 586 -35.92 6.60 3.92
CA GLY A 586 -35.81 7.30 5.20
C GLY A 586 -36.67 6.78 6.34
N HIS A 587 -37.26 5.59 6.22
CA HIS A 587 -38.05 4.95 7.29
C HIS A 587 -37.19 4.06 8.18
N THR A 588 -37.23 4.28 9.49
CA THR A 588 -36.54 3.44 10.49
C THR A 588 -37.32 2.15 10.73
N VAL A 589 -36.61 1.02 10.80
CA VAL A 589 -37.16 -0.28 11.22
C VAL A 589 -37.67 -0.20 12.66
N SER A 590 -38.91 -0.60 12.88
CA SER A 590 -39.60 -0.50 14.18
C SER A 590 -39.31 -1.68 15.09
N ASP A 591 -39.21 -2.89 14.53
CA ASP A 591 -38.85 -4.12 15.25
C ASP A 591 -37.62 -4.78 14.59
N GLN A 592 -36.45 -4.58 15.21
CA GLN A 592 -35.19 -5.13 14.72
C GLN A 592 -35.09 -6.66 14.92
N ASP A 593 -35.93 -7.25 15.77
CA ASP A 593 -36.01 -8.71 15.97
C ASP A 593 -36.91 -9.38 14.92
N ASN A 594 -37.71 -8.60 14.18
CA ASN A 594 -38.53 -9.10 13.10
C ASN A 594 -37.72 -9.25 11.80
N ALA A 595 -37.24 -10.47 11.56
CA ALA A 595 -36.44 -10.80 10.37
C ALA A 595 -37.10 -10.44 9.02
N GLU A 596 -38.44 -10.44 8.92
CA GLU A 596 -39.13 -10.02 7.69
C GLU A 596 -39.10 -8.51 7.49
N GLU A 597 -39.15 -7.73 8.56
CA GLU A 597 -39.05 -6.27 8.52
C GLU A 597 -37.63 -5.85 8.15
N VAL A 598 -36.62 -6.46 8.77
CA VAL A 598 -35.20 -6.29 8.44
C VAL A 598 -34.93 -6.69 6.98
N PHE A 599 -35.56 -7.75 6.48
CA PHE A 599 -35.42 -8.14 5.07
C PHE A 599 -35.97 -7.08 4.11
N LYS A 600 -37.10 -6.45 4.42
CA LYS A 600 -37.65 -5.34 3.62
C LYS A 600 -36.72 -4.12 3.67
N PHE A 601 -36.14 -3.83 4.83
CA PHE A 601 -35.11 -2.80 4.97
C PHE A 601 -33.94 -3.05 4.02
N GLY A 602 -33.35 -4.25 4.06
CA GLY A 602 -32.22 -4.56 3.18
C GLY A 602 -32.60 -4.51 1.70
N ALA A 603 -33.79 -4.97 1.35
CA ALA A 603 -34.31 -4.91 -0.02
C ALA A 603 -34.47 -3.47 -0.54
N SER A 604 -34.77 -2.51 0.33
CA SER A 604 -34.90 -1.09 -0.05
C SER A 604 -33.59 -0.49 -0.59
N TRP A 605 -32.45 -1.07 -0.22
CA TRP A 605 -31.11 -0.63 -0.64
C TRP A 605 -30.64 -1.28 -1.95
N SER A 606 -31.53 -1.87 -2.75
CA SER A 606 -31.20 -2.38 -4.08
C SER A 606 -30.69 -1.25 -4.98
N ILE A 607 -29.60 -1.48 -5.72
CA ILE A 607 -29.03 -0.46 -6.61
C ILE A 607 -29.89 -0.21 -7.85
N ALA A 608 -29.51 0.77 -8.67
CA ALA A 608 -30.03 0.99 -10.02
C ALA A 608 -29.01 0.61 -11.10
N ASN A 609 -29.45 0.49 -12.36
CA ASN A 609 -28.55 0.18 -13.47
C ASN A 609 -27.59 1.33 -13.77
N GLU A 610 -28.02 2.56 -13.55
CA GLU A 610 -27.27 3.79 -13.82
C GLU A 610 -26.17 4.03 -12.76
N SER A 611 -26.35 3.46 -11.56
CA SER A 611 -25.44 3.62 -10.43
C SER A 611 -24.50 2.43 -10.23
N THR A 612 -24.62 1.37 -11.03
CA THR A 612 -23.84 0.14 -10.83
C THR A 612 -22.35 0.37 -11.06
N LEU A 613 -21.54 -0.15 -10.14
CA LEU A 613 -20.08 -0.22 -10.29
C LEU A 613 -19.61 -1.57 -10.83
N PHE A 614 -20.52 -2.53 -11.00
CA PHE A 614 -20.15 -3.88 -11.40
C PHE A 614 -19.93 -4.05 -12.90
N THR A 615 -19.05 -5.00 -13.22
CA THR A 615 -18.79 -5.49 -14.56
C THR A 615 -19.76 -6.62 -14.91
N TYR A 616 -20.34 -6.57 -16.11
CA TYR A 616 -21.22 -7.61 -16.66
C TYR A 616 -20.60 -8.23 -17.92
N ASP A 617 -19.60 -9.08 -17.73
CA ASP A 617 -18.75 -9.66 -18.78
C ASP A 617 -19.11 -11.12 -19.12
N SER A 618 -20.31 -11.58 -18.75
CA SER A 618 -20.84 -12.88 -19.16
C SER A 618 -22.35 -12.85 -19.37
N GLU A 619 -22.86 -13.77 -20.19
CA GLU A 619 -24.32 -13.93 -20.37
C GLU A 619 -25.04 -14.19 -19.05
N HIS A 620 -24.41 -14.95 -18.14
CA HIS A 620 -24.97 -15.20 -16.81
C HIS A 620 -25.15 -13.89 -16.02
N LEU A 621 -24.11 -13.04 -15.97
CA LEU A 621 -24.17 -11.77 -15.24
C LEU A 621 -25.17 -10.80 -15.88
N LEU A 622 -25.20 -10.74 -17.22
CA LEU A 622 -26.16 -9.92 -17.95
C LEU A 622 -27.61 -10.33 -17.65
N ASN A 623 -27.91 -11.62 -17.79
CA ASN A 623 -29.28 -12.11 -17.61
C ASN A 623 -29.74 -12.10 -16.14
N THR A 624 -28.83 -12.38 -15.20
CA THR A 624 -29.17 -12.55 -13.78
C THR A 624 -29.21 -11.23 -13.02
N TYR A 625 -28.42 -10.23 -13.43
CA TYR A 625 -28.26 -8.99 -12.67
C TYR A 625 -28.47 -7.72 -13.48
N PHE A 626 -28.05 -7.66 -14.75
CA PHE A 626 -28.17 -6.43 -15.54
C PHE A 626 -29.58 -6.24 -16.14
N HIS A 627 -30.13 -7.30 -16.73
CA HIS A 627 -31.46 -7.30 -17.36
C HIS A 627 -32.59 -7.69 -16.40
N ALA A 628 -32.24 -8.35 -15.29
CA ALA A 628 -33.19 -8.70 -14.23
C ALA A 628 -33.30 -7.58 -13.19
N PRO A 629 -34.36 -7.59 -12.35
CA PRO A 629 -34.45 -6.69 -11.21
C PRO A 629 -33.25 -6.81 -10.26
N LYS A 630 -32.81 -5.69 -9.69
CA LYS A 630 -31.67 -5.64 -8.76
C LYS A 630 -31.94 -6.30 -7.41
N HIS A 631 -33.21 -6.52 -7.08
CA HIS A 631 -33.67 -7.36 -5.99
C HIS A 631 -34.71 -8.34 -6.51
N ASP A 632 -34.49 -9.63 -6.33
CA ASP A 632 -35.45 -10.67 -6.67
C ASP A 632 -36.51 -10.81 -5.56
N ALA A 633 -37.63 -10.10 -5.71
CA ALA A 633 -38.73 -10.12 -4.75
C ALA A 633 -39.41 -11.50 -4.59
N SER A 634 -39.14 -12.46 -5.50
CA SER A 634 -39.66 -13.83 -5.40
C SER A 634 -38.81 -14.72 -4.48
N PHE A 635 -37.55 -14.33 -4.22
CA PHE A 635 -36.66 -15.04 -3.33
C PHE A 635 -37.00 -14.73 -1.87
N ARG A 636 -37.43 -15.74 -1.12
CA ARG A 636 -37.63 -15.65 0.34
C ARG A 636 -36.64 -16.56 1.06
N PRO A 637 -35.73 -16.00 1.89
CA PRO A 637 -34.80 -16.81 2.64
C PRO A 637 -35.48 -17.56 3.78
N VAL A 638 -34.78 -18.53 4.36
CA VAL A 638 -35.16 -19.08 5.66
C VAL A 638 -34.81 -18.02 6.71
N PHE A 639 -35.76 -17.66 7.57
CA PHE A 639 -35.52 -16.66 8.63
C PHE A 639 -35.14 -17.31 9.97
N SER A 640 -35.57 -18.55 10.19
CA SER A 640 -35.31 -19.31 11.41
C SER A 640 -35.31 -20.81 11.10
N ILE A 641 -34.36 -21.56 11.65
CA ILE A 641 -34.25 -23.00 11.48
C ILE A 641 -34.85 -23.68 12.71
N PRO A 642 -35.87 -24.56 12.56
CA PRO A 642 -36.33 -25.40 13.66
C PRO A 642 -35.23 -26.39 14.05
N GLU A 643 -34.77 -26.36 15.29
CA GLU A 643 -33.72 -27.25 15.79
C GLU A 643 -34.30 -28.44 16.56
N ASP A 644 -33.87 -29.66 16.24
CA ASP A 644 -34.08 -30.84 17.08
C ASP A 644 -32.81 -31.09 17.92
N PRO A 645 -32.87 -30.97 19.27
CA PRO A 645 -31.73 -31.23 20.14
C PRO A 645 -31.16 -32.66 20.04
N HIS A 646 -31.91 -33.60 19.47
CA HIS A 646 -31.49 -34.98 19.29
C HIS A 646 -30.83 -35.24 17.92
N ASP A 647 -30.82 -34.27 17.02
CA ASP A 647 -30.07 -34.35 15.78
C ASP A 647 -28.55 -34.28 16.08
N PRO A 648 -27.76 -35.32 15.76
CA PRO A 648 -26.32 -35.32 15.97
C PRO A 648 -25.60 -34.12 15.33
N PHE A 649 -26.14 -33.59 14.22
CA PHE A 649 -25.55 -32.45 13.53
C PHE A 649 -25.76 -31.14 14.31
N VAL A 650 -26.90 -30.98 14.98
CA VAL A 650 -27.18 -29.84 15.87
C VAL A 650 -26.25 -29.84 17.08
N VAL A 651 -25.90 -31.02 17.61
CA VAL A 651 -24.90 -31.15 18.67
C VAL A 651 -23.52 -30.68 18.20
N GLN A 652 -23.06 -31.15 17.03
CA GLN A 652 -21.77 -30.72 16.46
C GLN A 652 -21.72 -29.21 16.19
N ALA A 653 -22.80 -28.62 15.67
CA ALA A 653 -22.91 -27.18 15.50
C ALA A 653 -22.81 -26.43 16.84
N SER A 654 -23.39 -26.99 17.92
CA SER A 654 -23.31 -26.41 19.27
C SER A 654 -21.89 -26.40 19.83
N GLU A 655 -21.13 -27.47 19.59
CA GLU A 655 -19.74 -27.59 20.06
C GLU A 655 -18.81 -26.63 19.32
N LEU A 656 -19.00 -26.48 18.01
CA LEU A 656 -18.22 -25.57 17.17
C LEU A 656 -18.51 -24.10 17.49
N CYS A 657 -19.80 -23.74 17.56
CA CYS A 657 -20.27 -22.36 17.63
C CYS A 657 -20.44 -21.89 19.07
N SER A 658 -19.37 -21.31 19.62
CA SER A 658 -19.31 -20.75 20.98
C SER A 658 -18.71 -19.34 20.98
N GLY A 659 -19.12 -18.52 21.95
CA GLY A 659 -18.63 -17.14 22.12
C GLY A 659 -19.42 -16.10 21.32
N LYS A 660 -18.81 -14.93 21.07
CA LYS A 660 -19.46 -13.82 20.34
C LYS A 660 -19.77 -14.26 18.90
N GLY A 661 -21.02 -14.06 18.49
CA GLY A 661 -21.51 -14.42 17.15
C GLY A 661 -21.74 -15.91 16.93
N SER A 662 -21.86 -16.71 18.00
CA SER A 662 -22.23 -18.11 17.93
C SER A 662 -23.55 -18.35 17.21
N GLN A 663 -24.50 -17.41 17.29
CA GLN A 663 -25.79 -17.48 16.60
C GLN A 663 -25.62 -17.51 15.07
N TYR A 664 -24.70 -16.71 14.53
CA TYR A 664 -24.39 -16.64 13.10
C TYR A 664 -23.71 -17.92 12.62
N CYS A 665 -22.66 -18.33 13.34
CA CYS A 665 -21.96 -19.60 13.10
C CYS A 665 -22.95 -20.78 13.07
N ARG A 666 -23.85 -20.83 14.06
CA ARG A 666 -24.81 -21.93 14.20
C ARG A 666 -25.83 -21.92 13.05
N TYR A 667 -26.37 -20.75 12.74
CA TYR A 667 -27.29 -20.58 11.63
C TYR A 667 -26.66 -21.05 10.30
N ASP A 668 -25.47 -20.55 9.97
CA ASP A 668 -24.74 -20.91 8.74
C ASP A 668 -24.42 -22.41 8.68
N THR A 669 -24.03 -23.00 9.81
CA THR A 669 -23.77 -24.44 9.91
C THR A 669 -25.00 -25.25 9.54
N LEU A 670 -26.14 -24.90 10.12
CA LEU A 670 -27.39 -25.64 9.97
C LEU A 670 -28.04 -25.42 8.60
N ILE A 671 -28.04 -24.19 8.08
CA ILE A 671 -28.69 -23.89 6.79
C ILE A 671 -27.93 -24.47 5.61
N THR A 672 -26.60 -24.46 5.67
CA THR A 672 -25.73 -25.02 4.62
C THR A 672 -25.44 -26.50 4.83
N HIS A 673 -25.73 -27.03 6.02
CA HIS A 673 -25.34 -28.35 6.48
C HIS A 673 -23.80 -28.56 6.37
N SER A 674 -23.03 -27.55 6.78
CA SER A 674 -21.56 -27.52 6.70
C SER A 674 -20.90 -26.93 7.95
N LEU A 675 -20.15 -27.76 8.67
CA LEU A 675 -19.29 -27.31 9.79
C LEU A 675 -18.16 -26.38 9.32
N GLU A 676 -17.70 -26.56 8.08
CA GLU A 676 -16.66 -25.72 7.49
C GLU A 676 -17.16 -24.28 7.33
N MET A 677 -18.39 -24.11 6.83
CA MET A 677 -19.04 -22.80 6.70
C MET A 677 -19.22 -22.15 8.07
N GLY A 678 -19.74 -22.88 9.06
CA GLY A 678 -19.87 -22.38 10.43
C GLY A 678 -18.55 -21.87 11.03
N ASN A 679 -17.47 -22.64 10.86
CA ASN A 679 -16.15 -22.25 11.34
C ASN A 679 -15.64 -20.99 10.62
N ALA A 680 -15.85 -20.89 9.31
CA ALA A 680 -15.51 -19.70 8.53
C ALA A 680 -16.24 -18.43 9.02
N THR A 681 -17.53 -18.55 9.35
CA THR A 681 -18.33 -17.47 9.93
C THR A 681 -17.79 -17.05 11.30
N LYS A 682 -17.45 -18.03 12.15
CA LYS A 682 -16.83 -17.77 13.47
C LYS A 682 -15.50 -17.04 13.36
N VAL A 683 -14.62 -17.45 12.45
CA VAL A 683 -13.31 -16.81 12.23
C VAL A 683 -13.47 -15.38 11.69
N SER A 684 -14.45 -15.13 10.83
CA SER A 684 -14.72 -13.79 10.30
C SER A 684 -15.05 -12.77 11.39
N LEU A 685 -15.62 -13.22 12.51
CA LEU A 685 -16.01 -12.37 13.65
C LEU A 685 -14.87 -12.02 14.61
N SER A 686 -13.79 -12.80 14.65
CA SER A 686 -12.68 -12.56 15.58
C SER A 686 -11.78 -11.39 15.19
N HIS A 687 -11.93 -10.84 13.98
CA HIS A 687 -11.08 -9.78 13.41
C HIS A 687 -11.60 -8.35 13.66
N ILE A 688 -12.68 -8.15 14.43
CA ILE A 688 -13.52 -6.93 14.34
C ILE A 688 -13.21 -5.84 15.40
N LEU A 689 -12.36 -6.10 16.40
CA LEU A 689 -12.23 -5.19 17.55
C LEU A 689 -10.92 -4.42 17.60
N LEU A 690 -10.92 -3.23 17.00
CA LEU A 690 -10.00 -2.15 17.37
C LEU A 690 -10.53 -1.46 18.63
N SER A 691 -9.74 -1.47 19.70
CA SER A 691 -10.09 -0.76 20.94
C SER A 691 -9.43 0.61 20.98
N SER A 692 -10.12 1.57 21.60
CA SER A 692 -9.52 2.86 21.93
C SER A 692 -8.42 2.67 22.98
N VAL A 693 -7.29 3.35 22.78
CA VAL A 693 -6.15 3.32 23.69
C VAL A 693 -5.91 4.73 24.19
N VAL A 694 -5.89 4.91 25.51
CA VAL A 694 -5.57 6.20 26.13
C VAL A 694 -4.05 6.35 26.22
N SER A 695 -3.54 7.43 25.63
CA SER A 695 -2.15 7.88 25.74
C SER A 695 -2.08 9.20 26.50
N CYS A 696 -1.10 9.32 27.39
CA CYS A 696 -0.78 10.57 28.09
C CYS A 696 0.29 11.41 27.36
N GLY A 697 0.79 10.89 26.23
CA GLY A 697 1.87 11.49 25.45
C GLY A 697 3.23 11.45 26.15
N TRP A 698 4.24 11.84 25.40
CA TRP A 698 5.61 11.88 25.90
C TRP A 698 5.75 12.92 27.02
N LEU A 699 6.55 12.57 28.04
CA LEU A 699 6.89 13.47 29.13
C LEU A 699 8.38 13.77 29.11
N ALA A 700 8.72 15.07 29.10
CA ALA A 700 10.12 15.49 29.09
C ALA A 700 10.85 15.14 30.39
N PRO A 701 12.14 14.75 30.32
CA PRO A 701 12.97 14.69 31.51
C PRO A 701 13.16 16.11 32.09
N PRO A 702 13.25 16.26 33.43
CA PRO A 702 13.56 17.54 34.03
C PRO A 702 14.97 17.99 33.63
N THR A 703 15.18 19.29 33.44
CA THR A 703 16.53 19.86 33.21
C THR A 703 17.46 19.48 34.36
N ASN A 704 18.67 18.98 34.07
CA ASN A 704 19.60 18.39 35.05
C ASN A 704 19.01 17.17 35.78
N GLY A 705 18.30 16.34 35.05
CA GLY A 705 17.74 15.10 35.54
C GLY A 705 17.40 14.14 34.42
N LYS A 706 16.82 13.00 34.80
CA LYS A 706 16.57 11.86 33.92
C LYS A 706 15.15 11.35 34.08
N LYS A 707 14.68 10.69 33.03
CA LYS A 707 13.41 9.95 33.00
C LYS A 707 13.71 8.48 32.73
N GLU A 708 13.11 7.61 33.53
CA GLU A 708 13.08 6.16 33.30
C GLU A 708 11.67 5.74 32.86
N GLY A 709 11.61 5.00 31.76
CA GLY A 709 10.37 4.52 31.13
C GLY A 709 10.11 5.16 29.76
N THR A 710 9.58 4.35 28.84
CA THR A 710 9.34 4.69 27.43
C THR A 710 7.91 4.32 26.99
N ARG A 711 7.03 4.03 27.94
CA ARG A 711 5.62 3.73 27.70
C ARG A 711 4.75 4.89 28.16
N TYR A 712 3.79 5.27 27.34
CA TYR A 712 2.95 6.46 27.54
C TYR A 712 1.45 6.16 27.60
N THR A 713 1.07 4.89 27.49
CA THR A 713 -0.33 4.44 27.52
C THR A 713 -0.86 4.26 28.95
N LEU A 714 -2.18 4.14 29.08
CA LEU A 714 -2.89 4.00 30.36
C LEU A 714 -2.19 3.04 31.34
N GLY A 715 -1.98 3.51 32.58
CA GLY A 715 -1.33 2.74 33.64
C GLY A 715 0.20 2.71 33.56
N ALA A 716 0.82 3.24 32.50
CA ALA A 716 2.27 3.38 32.45
C ALA A 716 2.80 4.27 33.57
N VAL A 717 4.00 3.96 34.07
CA VAL A 717 4.65 4.69 35.15
C VAL A 717 6.03 5.16 34.70
N LEU A 718 6.26 6.46 34.78
CA LEU A 718 7.56 7.09 34.55
C LEU A 718 8.19 7.48 35.90
N VAL A 719 9.49 7.24 36.04
CA VAL A 719 10.27 7.63 37.23
C VAL A 719 11.22 8.74 36.83
N LEU A 720 11.10 9.88 37.51
CA LEU A 720 11.96 11.05 37.30
C LEU A 720 13.01 11.12 38.40
N SER A 721 14.23 11.49 38.02
CA SER A 721 15.36 11.66 38.94
C SER A 721 16.16 12.90 38.58
N CYS A 722 16.95 13.42 39.52
CA CYS A 722 17.85 14.53 39.28
C CYS A 722 19.29 14.04 39.21
N ASP A 723 20.11 14.73 38.41
CA ASP A 723 21.54 14.48 38.34
C ASP A 723 22.23 14.82 39.66
N SER A 724 23.45 14.31 39.83
CA SER A 724 24.26 14.59 41.02
C SER A 724 24.42 16.10 41.26
N GLY A 725 24.21 16.55 42.50
CA GLY A 725 24.23 17.97 42.87
C GLY A 725 22.89 18.70 42.72
N TYR A 726 21.83 18.03 42.28
CA TYR A 726 20.48 18.58 42.17
C TYR A 726 19.48 17.82 43.05
N LEU A 727 18.56 18.57 43.66
CA LEU A 727 17.47 18.06 44.48
C LEU A 727 16.16 18.08 43.69
N LEU A 728 15.43 16.97 43.77
CA LEU A 728 14.13 16.80 43.11
C LEU A 728 13.03 17.54 43.87
N SER A 729 12.30 18.39 43.15
CA SER A 729 11.10 19.09 43.62
C SER A 729 9.93 18.69 42.73
N GLY A 730 8.82 18.23 43.31
CA GLY A 730 7.65 17.72 42.57
C GLY A 730 7.52 16.19 42.67
N SER A 731 6.83 15.57 41.72
CA SER A 731 6.48 14.15 41.77
C SER A 731 7.55 13.24 41.15
N LYS A 732 8.20 12.42 41.99
CA LYS A 732 9.18 11.42 41.52
C LYS A 732 8.59 10.38 40.56
N LYS A 733 7.33 9.99 40.75
CA LYS A 733 6.62 9.02 39.90
C LYS A 733 5.44 9.69 39.24
N ARG A 734 5.26 9.43 37.94
CA ARG A 734 4.14 9.93 37.12
C ARG A 734 3.42 8.72 36.55
N THR A 735 2.11 8.63 36.71
CA THR A 735 1.28 7.52 36.18
C THR A 735 0.31 8.04 35.15
N CYS A 736 0.20 7.39 34.00
CA CYS A 736 -0.77 7.76 32.97
C CYS A 736 -2.19 7.37 33.42
N GLN A 737 -3.10 8.34 33.44
CA GLN A 737 -4.47 8.19 33.94
C GLN A 737 -5.48 8.04 32.79
N GLU A 738 -6.69 7.57 33.11
CA GLU A 738 -7.80 7.44 32.14
C GLU A 738 -8.19 8.78 31.49
N THR A 739 -7.84 9.90 32.12
CA THR A 739 -8.03 11.25 31.59
C THR A 739 -7.09 11.60 30.44
N GLY A 740 -6.13 10.74 30.09
CA GLY A 740 -5.06 11.07 29.15
C GLY A 740 -4.04 12.05 29.71
N GLN A 741 -3.97 12.20 31.04
CA GLN A 741 -3.01 13.06 31.73
C GLN A 741 -2.11 12.28 32.68
N TRP A 742 -0.88 12.76 32.84
CA TRP A 742 0.07 12.26 33.82
C TRP A 742 -0.29 12.72 35.24
N SER A 743 -0.30 11.80 36.20
CA SER A 743 -0.58 12.09 37.62
C SER A 743 0.50 12.91 38.31
N GLY A 744 0.14 13.62 39.38
CA GLY A 744 1.08 14.35 40.26
C GLY A 744 1.43 15.75 39.76
N GLU A 745 2.49 16.34 40.31
CA GLU A 745 2.99 17.69 40.01
C GLU A 745 4.23 17.70 39.10
N ILE A 746 4.48 18.81 38.41
CA ILE A 746 5.65 19.01 37.55
C ILE A 746 6.94 18.82 38.36
N THR A 747 7.88 18.06 37.82
CA THR A 747 9.15 17.76 38.47
C THR A 747 10.25 18.70 37.96
N THR A 748 10.98 19.30 38.90
CA THR A 748 12.11 20.19 38.62
C THR A 748 13.32 19.78 39.45
N CYS A 749 14.52 19.94 38.89
CA CYS A 749 15.77 19.69 39.58
C CYS A 749 16.44 21.02 39.92
N LYS A 750 16.62 21.29 41.21
CA LYS A 750 17.21 22.54 41.72
C LYS A 750 18.58 22.27 42.31
N ALA A 751 19.56 23.13 42.05
CA ALA A 751 20.90 22.99 42.60
C ALA A 751 20.83 22.86 44.13
N GLY A 752 21.32 21.74 44.65
CA GLY A 752 21.41 21.52 46.09
C GLY A 752 22.61 22.27 46.64
N MET A 753 22.41 23.17 47.60
CA MET A 753 23.53 23.64 48.41
C MET A 753 23.96 22.49 49.33
N GLU A 754 25.09 21.84 49.03
CA GLU A 754 25.79 21.04 50.03
C GLU A 754 26.24 21.98 51.15
N TYR A 755 25.49 22.02 52.25
CA TYR A 755 26.02 22.55 53.51
C TYR A 755 27.08 21.55 53.99
N ARG A 756 28.35 21.92 53.80
CA ARG A 756 29.52 21.23 54.35
C ARG A 756 29.47 21.14 55.88
#